data_AF-A0A945DH44-F1
#
_entry.id   AF-A0A945DH44-F1
#
_cell.length_a   1.000
_cell.length_b   1.000
_cell.length_c   1.000
_cell.angle_alpha   90.00
_cell.angle_beta   90.00
_cell.angle_gamma   90.00
#
_symmetry.space_group_name_H-M   'P 1'
#
loop_
_entity.id
_entity.type
_entity.pdbx_description
1 polymer ?
#
loop_
_entity_poly.entity_id
_entity_poly.type
_entity_poly.pdbx_seq_one_letter_code
_entity_poly.pdbx_strand_id
1 'polypeptide(L)'
;MKKTLLIAAFLFSGFCFIQSVTAGPCCSRPAPVDPDRAFIDSFLRYYEFNAAGRYAHEYHPYLLQKTANSLRILENKVGEYFQADGRLVIMGYEGNAIPRYVTNFHDCEGDAISDEVALKTRAGWAPPPNNRFGLMTGFLFRNAENIDVPEDRKIFHLRPETIEIFGDGLDVFQEDAFGEACRAMRSAERKVLETIKAGHPKNVFEAMRDFWKKLYFNATKGGDQQVTGTQDILFSVAHAGHLRDSKVPLTKFYVGADPTYPIIPTTRCSKKATDNAQLFVKIFIENLKPSEGKKTVYIFNSFVDGVGKSTMLGNIKNWMKHGEDVDSYDAVDNTSSQLSEIFEFAPNVYIADLPAQISHFTYKPDGQVFVDVHGIKHPEDEVDAAKSIFRYQRSRFVDEYHEMLNEVKRCGMSQSAKHPAKDFVRNVIILKKEKTNQWIPFESGNHWYIGNLETEELRVCVSLPDAQSSGLKNVEAEQMLFWNGVSLPFSYDVFVKDLVDRCRDKGVERVIFVDFLSMYSRSSRENVRVNYLLQQLGRMDQRFDMSRSLYCDLSGEAELFALFKKPAWRAEVEHNLKSEVLTRLALNKLMEGHEAGGLEHVDIEIMTGHLNNILKDVSPENMEYLNKLVREKVATEIKALEAVYGMTKAYLNVHEISIKEILKFSKKLQELFEEVKNIRVRALWRDFGDRVVEGNNKDEGDIDRIIVMNNNERARAIFVMSPDNRDPSIISGFADIVRSSWYASLSNFVWADEKGVPEHVAMLPVVVKKGTNGKIYILQKLVPVFDRKLEDEFKKPHDHFLSNVDLLETRWGAFDGRAYPIDIKPKDTSRGVYAYATSKASKRSLSPYLEMVQDKVFHDYHTCRTPEWAMTASECLTDVNKRLQGRDSWVNSILERAKKNNAKQKEQKEEKKDKKDKEKKKDSSKDKEKEEDSEEKEEEKPQEEEAEQFEFFDSRDKQLQDENDSDYGYSGYGSSRDKLKPLSPQQQVRGAAVFVRYVATLEAILRSPASNVAVRRWNQNDFEASAKLIEKTVLPQYFGFVVTQPLFRGAIKPVIDLQRLVE
;
A
#
# COMPACT_ATOMS: atom_id res chain seq x y z
N MET A 1 -10.55 27.95 -30.96
CA MET A 1 -11.39 28.74 -30.03
C MET A 1 -11.98 27.90 -28.89
N LYS A 2 -13.18 27.30 -28.93
CA LYS A 2 -13.75 26.67 -27.69
C LYS A 2 -12.87 25.60 -27.02
N LYS A 3 -12.25 24.67 -27.77
CA LYS A 3 -11.23 23.74 -27.21
C LYS A 3 -9.99 24.47 -26.66
N THR A 4 -9.58 25.55 -27.33
CA THR A 4 -8.45 26.40 -26.92
C THR A 4 -8.72 27.11 -25.59
N LEU A 5 -9.94 27.63 -25.39
CA LEU A 5 -10.36 28.19 -24.09
C LEU A 5 -10.42 27.12 -23.00
N LEU A 6 -10.88 25.90 -23.33
CA LEU A 6 -10.95 24.83 -22.33
C LEU A 6 -9.55 24.40 -21.87
N ILE A 7 -8.59 24.27 -22.81
CA ILE A 7 -7.18 24.01 -22.48
C ILE A 7 -6.56 25.19 -21.73
N ALA A 8 -6.83 26.44 -22.15
CA ALA A 8 -6.35 27.62 -21.44
C ALA A 8 -6.90 27.69 -20.01
N ALA A 9 -8.17 27.33 -19.78
CA ALA A 9 -8.78 27.28 -18.45
C ALA A 9 -8.22 26.14 -17.59
N PHE A 10 -7.93 24.97 -18.17
CA PHE A 10 -7.30 23.86 -17.46
C PHE A 10 -5.84 24.16 -17.09
N LEU A 11 -5.13 24.86 -17.99
CA LEU A 11 -3.79 25.40 -17.71
C LEU A 11 -3.85 26.50 -16.66
N PHE A 12 -4.84 27.41 -16.69
CA PHE A 12 -4.98 28.47 -15.68
C PHE A 12 -5.36 27.92 -14.31
N SER A 13 -6.27 26.95 -14.21
CA SER A 13 -6.59 26.31 -12.93
C SER A 13 -5.38 25.52 -12.39
N GLY A 14 -4.65 24.82 -13.27
CA GLY A 14 -3.36 24.22 -12.93
C GLY A 14 -2.32 25.26 -12.46
N PHE A 15 -2.21 26.41 -13.13
CA PHE A 15 -1.26 27.47 -12.78
C PHE A 15 -1.65 28.19 -11.47
N CYS A 16 -2.94 28.38 -11.19
CA CYS A 16 -3.41 28.91 -9.91
C CYS A 16 -3.20 27.91 -8.77
N PHE A 17 -3.42 26.62 -9.00
CA PHE A 17 -3.13 25.58 -8.01
C PHE A 17 -1.62 25.50 -7.72
N ILE A 18 -0.80 25.47 -8.78
CA ILE A 18 0.67 25.54 -8.70
C ILE A 18 1.10 26.84 -8.01
N GLN A 19 0.53 28.01 -8.30
CA GLN A 19 0.86 29.24 -7.57
C GLN A 19 0.45 29.18 -6.11
N SER A 20 -0.65 28.51 -5.74
CA SER A 20 -1.02 28.34 -4.32
C SER A 20 -0.09 27.39 -3.54
N VAL A 21 0.69 26.55 -4.25
CA VAL A 21 1.63 25.56 -3.67
C VAL A 21 3.10 25.99 -3.82
N THR A 22 3.44 26.76 -4.85
CA THR A 22 4.81 27.23 -5.17
C THR A 22 5.03 28.71 -4.86
N ALA A 23 4.01 29.48 -4.47
CA ALA A 23 4.19 30.69 -3.67
C ALA A 23 4.65 30.33 -2.25
N GLY A 24 5.91 29.88 -2.15
CA GLY A 24 6.53 29.57 -0.86
C GLY A 24 6.55 30.78 0.07
N PRO A 25 6.64 30.58 1.40
CA PRO A 25 6.52 31.64 2.40
C PRO A 25 7.77 32.54 2.47
N CYS A 26 8.02 33.30 1.41
CA CYS A 26 8.95 34.43 1.37
C CYS A 26 8.24 35.78 1.18
N CYS A 27 6.96 35.78 0.77
CA CYS A 27 6.13 36.98 0.65
C CYS A 27 5.35 37.26 1.94
N SER A 28 6.07 37.73 2.97
CA SER A 28 5.61 38.73 3.95
C SER A 28 4.10 38.79 4.28
N ARG A 29 3.55 37.75 4.92
CA ARG A 29 2.62 38.02 6.02
C ARG A 29 3.45 38.46 7.23
N PRO A 30 3.01 39.44 8.03
CA PRO A 30 3.63 39.69 9.33
C PRO A 30 3.56 38.39 10.15
N ALA A 31 4.63 38.08 10.89
CA ALA A 31 4.61 36.93 11.78
C ALA A 31 3.44 37.06 12.77
N PRO A 32 2.70 35.97 13.09
CA PRO A 32 1.73 36.02 14.16
C PRO A 32 2.45 36.44 15.45
N VAL A 33 1.91 37.44 16.13
CA VAL A 33 2.48 38.03 17.37
C VAL A 33 2.49 37.02 18.52
N ASP A 34 1.70 35.96 18.39
CA ASP A 34 1.55 34.85 19.31
C ASP A 34 2.47 33.67 18.90
N PRO A 35 3.41 33.22 19.76
CA PRO A 35 4.33 32.13 19.46
C PRO A 35 3.66 30.75 19.39
N ASP A 36 2.58 30.51 20.15
CA ASP A 36 1.83 29.25 20.08
C ASP A 36 1.17 29.13 18.70
N ARG A 37 0.60 30.23 18.18
CA ARG A 37 0.05 30.27 16.81
C ARG A 37 1.13 30.09 15.75
N ALA A 38 2.31 30.67 15.96
CA ALA A 38 3.46 30.49 15.05
C ALA A 38 3.89 29.02 14.97
N PHE A 39 3.92 28.33 16.12
CA PHE A 39 4.20 26.90 16.19
C PHE A 39 3.10 26.08 15.48
N ILE A 40 1.83 26.26 15.85
CA ILE A 40 0.67 25.52 15.32
C ILE A 40 0.55 25.67 13.79
N ASP A 41 0.62 26.90 13.27
CA ASP A 41 0.52 27.19 11.84
C ASP A 41 1.71 26.61 11.06
N SER A 42 2.92 26.64 11.63
CA SER A 42 4.10 26.06 11.01
C SER A 42 4.08 24.52 11.05
N PHE A 43 3.56 23.88 12.09
CA PHE A 43 3.48 22.43 12.19
C PHE A 43 2.44 21.88 11.21
N LEU A 44 1.17 22.32 11.30
CA LEU A 44 0.07 21.75 10.51
C LEU A 44 0.19 21.95 8.99
N ARG A 45 0.92 22.98 8.54
CA ARG A 45 1.19 23.20 7.11
C ARG A 45 2.26 22.27 6.52
N TYR A 46 3.21 21.85 7.35
CA TYR A 46 4.34 21.00 6.93
C TYR A 46 4.12 19.53 7.26
N TYR A 47 3.16 19.22 8.12
CA TYR A 47 2.66 17.87 8.34
C TYR A 47 2.06 17.30 7.04
N GLU A 48 2.45 16.09 6.67
CA GLU A 48 1.98 15.30 5.53
C GLU A 48 1.37 13.99 6.06
N PHE A 49 0.30 13.47 5.45
CA PHE A 49 -0.36 12.25 5.95
C PHE A 49 0.12 10.95 5.28
N ASN A 50 1.00 11.05 4.27
CA ASN A 50 1.60 9.89 3.60
C ASN A 50 2.47 9.06 4.57
N ALA A 51 2.70 7.79 4.23
CA ALA A 51 3.36 6.82 5.10
C ALA A 51 4.77 7.24 5.52
N ALA A 52 5.61 7.75 4.62
CA ALA A 52 6.96 8.16 4.96
C ALA A 52 7.01 9.47 5.77
N GLY A 53 6.19 10.45 5.38
CA GLY A 53 6.22 11.80 5.94
C GLY A 53 5.83 11.84 7.41
N ARG A 54 4.74 11.18 7.80
CA ARG A 54 4.08 11.36 9.12
C ARG A 54 4.97 11.13 10.35
N TYR A 55 6.04 10.36 10.22
CA TYR A 55 7.04 10.13 11.28
C TYR A 55 8.11 11.23 11.36
N ALA A 56 8.38 11.91 10.23
CA ALA A 56 9.44 12.89 10.06
C ALA A 56 8.89 14.34 10.01
N HIS A 57 8.07 14.71 11.02
CA HIS A 57 7.43 16.05 11.13
C HIS A 57 7.72 16.83 12.42
N GLU A 58 8.57 16.33 13.32
CA GLU A 58 8.95 17.09 14.53
C GLU A 58 9.55 18.47 14.20
N TYR A 59 10.31 18.59 13.11
CA TYR A 59 11.08 19.77 12.74
C TYR A 59 10.52 20.53 11.55
N HIS A 60 9.47 21.29 11.83
CA HIS A 60 8.86 22.26 10.92
C HIS A 60 9.63 23.61 10.94
N PRO A 61 9.43 24.50 9.94
CA PRO A 61 10.26 25.71 9.76
C PRO A 61 10.39 26.65 10.95
N TYR A 62 9.41 26.73 11.85
CA TYR A 62 9.51 27.48 13.10
C TYR A 62 10.70 27.00 13.96
N LEU A 63 10.83 25.68 14.17
CA LEU A 63 11.92 25.08 14.93
C LEU A 63 13.25 25.13 14.17
N LEU A 64 13.23 24.91 12.85
CA LEU A 64 14.43 25.05 12.01
C LEU A 64 14.98 26.49 12.03
N GLN A 65 14.12 27.50 12.17
CA GLN A 65 14.54 28.88 12.31
C GLN A 65 15.07 29.21 13.72
N LYS A 66 14.52 28.58 14.78
CA LYS A 66 15.12 28.63 16.14
C LYS A 66 16.50 27.96 16.15
N THR A 67 16.65 26.80 15.53
CA THR A 67 17.93 26.08 15.31
C THR A 67 18.97 26.98 14.64
N ALA A 68 18.64 27.57 13.49
CA ALA A 68 19.56 28.46 12.77
C ALA A 68 19.93 29.74 13.54
N ASN A 69 19.07 30.18 14.46
CA ASN A 69 19.32 31.31 15.33
C ASN A 69 20.18 30.93 16.55
N SER A 70 19.97 29.76 17.17
CA SER A 70 20.79 29.31 18.31
C SER A 70 22.25 29.18 17.91
N LEU A 71 22.55 28.49 16.80
CA LEU A 71 23.92 28.39 16.28
C LEU A 71 24.55 29.76 15.95
N ARG A 72 23.76 30.75 15.50
CA ARG A 72 24.26 32.13 15.29
C ARG A 72 24.56 32.84 16.62
N ILE A 73 23.77 32.58 17.67
CA ILE A 73 24.03 33.11 19.02
C ILE A 73 25.29 32.45 19.59
N LEU A 74 25.45 31.13 19.43
CA LEU A 74 26.66 30.38 19.80
C LEU A 74 27.91 30.97 19.15
N GLU A 75 27.90 31.19 17.83
CA GLU A 75 29.03 31.82 17.11
C GLU A 75 29.39 33.20 17.67
N ASN A 76 28.39 34.07 17.87
CA ASN A 76 28.61 35.40 18.41
C ASN A 76 29.19 35.33 19.83
N LYS A 77 28.61 34.50 20.70
CA LYS A 77 29.02 34.35 22.11
C LYS A 77 30.41 33.73 22.25
N VAL A 78 30.72 32.68 21.49
CA VAL A 78 32.07 32.10 21.46
C VAL A 78 33.08 33.11 20.90
N GLY A 79 32.68 33.89 19.89
CA GLY A 79 33.46 34.99 19.31
C GLY A 79 33.66 36.21 20.22
N GLU A 80 32.97 36.32 21.36
CA GLU A 80 33.23 37.34 22.39
C GLU A 80 34.47 37.00 23.25
N TYR A 81 34.90 35.73 23.26
CA TYR A 81 35.99 35.24 24.13
C TYR A 81 37.17 34.63 23.37
N PHE A 82 36.95 34.10 22.16
CA PHE A 82 37.97 33.40 21.38
C PHE A 82 37.95 33.87 19.92
N GLN A 83 39.11 33.86 19.26
CA GLN A 83 39.17 34.19 17.83
C GLN A 83 38.74 32.97 17.00
N ALA A 84 37.65 33.12 16.23
CA ALA A 84 37.07 32.09 15.38
C ALA A 84 37.78 32.01 14.03
N ASP A 85 38.89 31.28 13.97
CA ASP A 85 39.80 31.22 12.82
C ASP A 85 39.23 30.47 11.61
N GLY A 86 38.22 29.62 11.79
CA GLY A 86 37.61 28.94 10.65
C GLY A 86 36.48 27.98 10.94
N ARG A 87 35.97 27.38 9.86
CA ARG A 87 34.98 26.30 9.86
C ARG A 87 35.38 25.18 8.92
N LEU A 88 35.33 23.94 9.43
CA LEU A 88 35.30 22.71 8.65
C LEU A 88 33.84 22.31 8.42
N VAL A 89 33.49 21.87 7.22
CA VAL A 89 32.18 21.24 6.91
C VAL A 89 32.40 19.81 6.47
N ILE A 90 31.55 18.89 6.91
CA ILE A 90 31.55 17.47 6.56
C ILE A 90 30.17 17.12 5.99
N MET A 91 30.14 16.52 4.80
CA MET A 91 28.93 16.00 4.16
C MET A 91 29.16 14.56 3.70
N GLY A 92 28.18 13.70 3.96
CA GLY A 92 28.28 12.26 3.72
C GLY A 92 26.99 11.68 3.15
N TYR A 93 27.13 10.75 2.21
CA TYR A 93 26.02 10.05 1.57
C TYR A 93 26.24 8.53 1.58
N GLU A 94 25.17 7.74 1.51
CA GLU A 94 25.28 6.28 1.37
C GLU A 94 25.74 5.95 -0.06
N GLY A 95 26.94 5.36 -0.23
CA GLY A 95 27.46 5.01 -1.55
C GLY A 95 26.60 3.99 -2.29
N ASN A 96 25.94 3.10 -1.53
CA ASN A 96 25.03 2.07 -2.03
C ASN A 96 23.56 2.51 -2.10
N ALA A 97 23.24 3.82 -2.09
CA ALA A 97 21.85 4.29 -2.13
C ALA A 97 21.10 3.99 -3.44
N ILE A 98 21.81 3.59 -4.49
CA ILE A 98 21.26 3.21 -5.80
C ILE A 98 21.83 1.84 -6.17
N PRO A 99 21.04 0.91 -6.75
CA PRO A 99 21.56 -0.38 -7.20
C PRO A 99 22.71 -0.22 -8.19
N ARG A 100 23.66 -1.16 -8.15
CA ARG A 100 24.72 -1.26 -9.16
C ARG A 100 24.09 -1.56 -10.52
N TYR A 101 24.52 -0.83 -11.55
CA TYR A 101 24.13 -1.05 -12.95
C TYR A 101 25.11 -1.98 -13.65
N VAL A 102 26.39 -1.96 -13.25
CA VAL A 102 27.43 -2.88 -13.73
C VAL A 102 27.43 -4.16 -12.89
N THR A 103 26.96 -5.26 -13.48
CA THR A 103 27.05 -6.59 -12.87
C THR A 103 28.49 -7.12 -12.97
N ASN A 104 29.32 -6.82 -11.97
CA ASN A 104 30.61 -7.48 -11.80
C ASN A 104 30.41 -8.83 -11.07
N PHE A 105 30.45 -9.93 -11.82
CA PHE A 105 30.28 -11.28 -11.27
C PHE A 105 31.36 -11.69 -10.25
N HIS A 106 32.52 -11.02 -10.22
CA HIS A 106 33.53 -11.23 -9.18
C HIS A 106 33.26 -10.42 -7.89
N ASP A 107 32.47 -9.34 -7.96
CA ASP A 107 31.99 -8.64 -6.76
C ASP A 107 30.77 -9.33 -6.13
N CYS A 108 30.20 -10.37 -6.76
CA CYS A 108 29.13 -11.19 -6.17
C CYS A 108 29.60 -12.03 -4.96
N GLU A 109 30.92 -12.18 -4.77
CA GLU A 109 31.54 -12.74 -3.56
C GLU A 109 31.97 -11.63 -2.56
N GLY A 110 31.76 -10.35 -2.89
CA GLY A 110 32.10 -9.23 -2.03
C GLY A 110 30.97 -8.88 -1.06
N ASP A 111 31.33 -8.64 0.20
CA ASP A 111 30.38 -8.21 1.24
C ASP A 111 29.59 -6.96 0.82
N ALA A 112 28.32 -7.16 0.46
CA ALA A 112 27.36 -6.06 0.38
C ALA A 112 27.00 -5.59 1.78
N ILE A 113 26.59 -4.31 1.92
CA ILE A 113 26.00 -3.74 3.14
C ILE A 113 24.59 -4.35 3.34
N SER A 114 24.58 -5.61 3.76
CA SER A 114 23.41 -6.49 3.92
C SER A 114 22.74 -6.34 5.30
N ASP A 115 23.40 -5.64 6.21
CA ASP A 115 23.06 -5.46 7.61
C ASP A 115 22.09 -4.30 7.85
N GLU A 116 22.34 -3.14 7.24
CA GLU A 116 21.45 -1.99 7.37
C GLU A 116 20.51 -1.85 6.17
N VAL A 117 21.00 -1.76 4.92
CA VAL A 117 20.14 -1.38 3.78
C VAL A 117 19.15 -2.49 3.40
N ALA A 118 19.57 -3.76 3.41
CA ALA A 118 18.65 -4.86 3.11
C ALA A 118 17.62 -5.09 4.24
N LEU A 119 18.02 -4.99 5.52
CA LEU A 119 17.11 -5.17 6.65
C LEU A 119 16.23 -3.94 6.95
N LYS A 120 16.63 -2.72 6.56
CA LYS A 120 15.78 -1.50 6.54
C LYS A 120 14.44 -1.73 5.81
N THR A 121 14.36 -2.71 4.89
CA THR A 121 13.14 -3.04 4.12
C THR A 121 11.99 -3.64 4.94
N ARG A 122 12.24 -4.21 6.12
CA ARG A 122 11.23 -4.99 6.88
C ARG A 122 10.83 -4.42 8.25
N ALA A 123 11.61 -3.48 8.81
CA ALA A 123 11.55 -3.15 10.24
C ALA A 123 11.51 -1.63 10.53
N GLY A 124 10.92 -0.83 9.63
CA GLY A 124 10.88 0.63 9.75
C GLY A 124 9.55 1.24 9.32
N TRP A 125 9.15 2.31 10.02
CA TRP A 125 7.88 3.03 9.80
C TRP A 125 7.76 3.71 8.43
N ALA A 126 8.88 3.91 7.73
CA ALA A 126 8.93 4.39 6.35
C ALA A 126 9.59 3.33 5.45
N PRO A 127 9.05 3.07 4.24
CA PRO A 127 9.75 2.25 3.25
C PRO A 127 11.10 2.92 2.94
N PRO A 128 12.20 2.16 2.80
CA PRO A 128 13.55 2.70 2.93
C PRO A 128 13.81 3.84 1.95
N PRO A 129 13.95 5.09 2.44
CA PRO A 129 14.67 6.09 1.69
C PRO A 129 16.14 5.71 1.85
N ASN A 130 16.61 4.83 0.96
CA ASN A 130 18.01 4.84 0.54
C ASN A 130 18.40 6.32 0.39
N ASN A 131 19.59 6.71 0.84
CA ASN A 131 20.01 8.10 0.89
C ASN A 131 20.36 8.68 -0.49
N ARG A 132 19.48 8.46 -1.47
CA ARG A 132 19.42 9.08 -2.79
C ARG A 132 19.46 10.59 -2.66
N PHE A 133 18.81 11.19 -1.65
CA PHE A 133 18.94 12.63 -1.38
C PHE A 133 20.41 13.05 -1.16
N GLY A 134 21.12 12.35 -0.27
CA GLY A 134 22.55 12.54 -0.04
C GLY A 134 23.39 12.24 -1.28
N LEU A 135 23.13 11.12 -1.97
CA LEU A 135 23.89 10.70 -3.16
C LEU A 135 23.71 11.67 -4.33
N MET A 136 22.49 12.15 -4.57
CA MET A 136 22.17 13.22 -5.53
C MET A 136 22.82 14.55 -5.17
N THR A 137 23.07 14.78 -3.88
CA THR A 137 23.79 15.95 -3.37
C THR A 137 25.30 15.77 -3.51
N GLY A 138 25.86 14.58 -3.26
CA GLY A 138 27.25 14.22 -3.52
C GLY A 138 27.60 14.26 -5.01
N PHE A 139 26.66 13.87 -5.88
CA PHE A 139 26.78 13.98 -7.34
C PHE A 139 27.13 15.40 -7.80
N LEU A 140 26.62 16.43 -7.12
CA LEU A 140 26.92 17.84 -7.44
C LEU A 140 28.41 18.18 -7.29
N PHE A 141 29.16 17.36 -6.56
CA PHE A 141 30.58 17.51 -6.26
C PHE A 141 31.45 16.45 -6.95
N ARG A 142 30.90 15.49 -7.72
CA ARG A 142 31.68 14.39 -8.33
C ARG A 142 32.92 14.87 -9.10
N ASN A 143 32.79 16.02 -9.76
CA ASN A 143 33.82 16.67 -10.56
C ASN A 143 34.61 17.77 -9.82
N ALA A 144 34.39 17.97 -8.52
CA ALA A 144 35.02 19.08 -7.77
C ALA A 144 36.56 18.98 -7.74
N GLU A 145 37.10 17.75 -7.72
CA GLU A 145 38.54 17.49 -7.68
C GLU A 145 39.23 17.84 -9.02
N ASN A 146 38.49 17.76 -10.13
CA ASN A 146 38.93 18.06 -11.49
C ASN A 146 38.92 19.57 -11.82
N ILE A 147 38.46 20.41 -10.90
CA ILE A 147 38.48 21.87 -11.08
C ILE A 147 39.88 22.40 -10.74
N ASP A 148 40.51 23.03 -11.73
CA ASP A 148 41.64 23.94 -11.52
C ASP A 148 41.21 25.14 -10.66
N VAL A 149 41.78 25.23 -9.47
CA VAL A 149 41.45 26.18 -8.39
C VAL A 149 42.75 26.73 -7.78
N PRO A 150 42.72 27.92 -7.13
CA PRO A 150 43.88 28.43 -6.42
C PRO A 150 44.46 27.45 -5.38
N GLU A 151 45.71 27.69 -4.98
CA GLU A 151 46.47 26.83 -4.05
C GLU A 151 45.76 26.58 -2.70
N ASP A 152 44.82 27.44 -2.30
CA ASP A 152 44.01 27.31 -1.08
C ASP A 152 42.74 26.45 -1.23
N ARG A 153 42.75 25.40 -2.09
CA ARG A 153 41.60 24.49 -2.34
C ARG A 153 40.84 24.13 -1.05
N LYS A 154 39.55 24.51 -1.01
CA LYS A 154 38.69 24.37 0.19
C LYS A 154 37.70 23.23 0.13
N ILE A 155 37.41 22.68 -1.04
CA ILE A 155 36.43 21.59 -1.20
C ILE A 155 37.15 20.35 -1.73
N PHE A 156 36.87 19.21 -1.10
CA PHE A 156 37.48 17.91 -1.35
C PHE A 156 36.38 16.87 -1.50
N HIS A 157 36.49 15.97 -2.48
CA HIS A 157 35.56 14.86 -2.65
C HIS A 157 36.32 13.55 -2.46
N LEU A 158 36.04 12.87 -1.36
CA LEU A 158 36.70 11.65 -0.96
C LEU A 158 36.21 10.49 -1.82
N ARG A 159 37.10 10.02 -2.70
CA ARG A 159 36.95 8.81 -3.54
C ARG A 159 35.69 8.74 -4.41
N PRO A 160 35.32 9.78 -5.18
CA PRO A 160 34.17 9.74 -6.09
C PRO A 160 34.27 8.63 -7.14
N GLU A 161 35.48 8.17 -7.48
CA GLU A 161 35.72 7.05 -8.41
C GLU A 161 35.25 5.69 -7.89
N THR A 162 35.00 5.55 -6.57
CA THR A 162 34.38 4.33 -6.00
C THR A 162 32.88 4.26 -6.23
N ILE A 163 32.25 5.37 -6.62
CA ILE A 163 30.80 5.51 -6.72
C ILE A 163 30.40 5.37 -8.17
N GLU A 164 30.11 4.12 -8.55
CA GLU A 164 29.83 3.67 -9.92
C GLU A 164 29.01 4.68 -10.73
N ILE A 165 27.85 5.10 -10.21
CA ILE A 165 26.91 6.00 -10.90
C ILE A 165 27.44 7.43 -11.16
N PHE A 166 28.54 7.84 -10.53
CA PHE A 166 29.18 9.14 -10.77
C PHE A 166 30.05 9.15 -12.03
N GLY A 167 30.51 7.99 -12.51
CA GLY A 167 31.45 7.86 -13.62
C GLY A 167 31.02 8.54 -14.93
N ASP A 168 32.02 8.94 -15.71
CA ASP A 168 31.84 9.56 -17.03
C ASP A 168 31.24 8.57 -18.05
N GLY A 169 30.42 9.08 -18.98
CA GLY A 169 29.75 8.28 -20.01
C GLY A 169 28.55 7.45 -19.53
N LEU A 170 28.28 7.42 -18.21
CA LEU A 170 27.14 6.71 -17.62
C LEU A 170 25.83 7.53 -17.64
N ASP A 171 25.72 8.49 -18.56
CA ASP A 171 24.61 9.45 -18.65
C ASP A 171 23.22 8.80 -18.75
N VAL A 172 23.12 7.63 -19.41
CA VAL A 172 21.87 6.86 -19.53
C VAL A 172 21.47 6.24 -18.19
N PHE A 173 22.44 5.68 -17.45
CA PHE A 173 22.19 5.13 -16.13
C PHE A 173 21.89 6.23 -15.11
N GLN A 174 22.52 7.41 -15.24
CA GLN A 174 22.21 8.58 -14.42
C GLN A 174 20.78 9.09 -14.68
N GLU A 175 20.32 9.09 -15.94
CA GLU A 175 18.93 9.44 -16.28
C GLU A 175 17.89 8.40 -15.80
N ASP A 176 18.23 7.10 -15.80
CA ASP A 176 17.39 6.04 -15.22
C ASP A 176 17.33 6.14 -13.69
N ALA A 177 18.50 6.21 -13.04
CA ALA A 177 18.67 6.20 -11.59
C ALA A 177 18.07 7.42 -10.86
N PHE A 178 18.14 8.60 -11.48
CA PHE A 178 17.63 9.85 -10.91
C PHE A 178 16.34 10.35 -11.58
N GLY A 179 15.88 9.71 -12.66
CA GLY A 179 14.64 10.06 -13.37
C GLY A 179 14.54 11.54 -13.74
N GLU A 180 13.35 12.14 -13.51
CA GLU A 180 13.10 13.55 -13.81
C GLU A 180 14.05 14.51 -13.06
N ALA A 181 14.56 14.12 -11.90
CA ALA A 181 15.50 14.93 -11.12
C ALA A 181 16.90 15.03 -11.75
N CYS A 182 17.29 14.12 -12.67
CA CYS A 182 18.60 14.15 -13.33
C CYS A 182 18.89 15.50 -14.03
N ARG A 183 17.85 16.14 -14.62
CA ARG A 183 17.98 17.47 -15.25
C ARG A 183 18.22 18.59 -14.23
N ALA A 184 17.56 18.52 -13.08
CA ALA A 184 17.78 19.45 -11.98
C ALA A 184 19.19 19.27 -11.37
N MET A 185 19.65 18.02 -11.25
CA MET A 185 20.98 17.67 -10.78
C MET A 185 22.09 18.19 -11.70
N ARG A 186 22.09 17.87 -13.01
CA ARG A 186 23.12 18.40 -13.95
C ARG A 186 23.14 19.94 -13.98
N SER A 187 22.00 20.60 -13.79
CA SER A 187 21.94 22.07 -13.66
C SER A 187 22.48 22.58 -12.31
N ALA A 188 22.40 21.80 -11.24
CA ALA A 188 22.90 22.16 -9.92
C ALA A 188 24.40 21.85 -9.78
N GLU A 189 24.85 20.70 -10.30
CA GLU A 189 26.26 20.31 -10.45
C GLU A 189 27.02 21.47 -11.12
N ARG A 190 26.59 21.89 -12.32
CA ARG A 190 27.25 22.99 -13.03
C ARG A 190 27.34 24.28 -12.19
N LYS A 191 26.26 24.68 -11.50
CA LYS A 191 26.25 25.87 -10.63
C LYS A 191 27.20 25.71 -9.42
N VAL A 192 27.29 24.51 -8.85
CA VAL A 192 28.25 24.19 -7.77
C VAL A 192 29.68 24.28 -8.31
N LEU A 193 30.02 23.60 -9.41
CA LEU A 193 31.35 23.63 -10.00
C LEU A 193 31.77 25.06 -10.42
N GLU A 194 30.87 25.85 -11.00
CA GLU A 194 31.08 27.27 -11.31
C GLU A 194 31.41 28.11 -10.06
N THR A 195 30.69 27.89 -8.95
CA THR A 195 30.91 28.64 -7.69
C THR A 195 32.16 28.19 -6.93
N ILE A 196 32.58 26.92 -7.08
CA ILE A 196 33.89 26.43 -6.63
C ILE A 196 35.02 27.10 -7.42
N LYS A 197 34.94 27.09 -8.76
CA LYS A 197 35.95 27.70 -9.63
C LYS A 197 36.08 29.22 -9.41
N ALA A 198 35.00 29.89 -9.04
CA ALA A 198 35.01 31.31 -8.68
C ALA A 198 35.65 31.62 -7.30
N GLY A 199 36.05 30.60 -6.51
CA GLY A 199 36.58 30.82 -5.15
C GLY A 199 35.55 31.41 -4.19
N HIS A 200 34.26 31.13 -4.38
CA HIS A 200 33.15 31.74 -3.63
C HIS A 200 32.37 30.70 -2.83
N PRO A 201 32.94 30.16 -1.72
CA PRO A 201 32.33 29.05 -0.97
C PRO A 201 30.92 29.34 -0.43
N LYS A 202 30.61 30.60 -0.11
CA LYS A 202 29.24 31.00 0.29
C LYS A 202 28.19 30.77 -0.80
N ASN A 203 28.58 30.85 -2.07
CA ASN A 203 27.68 30.64 -3.20
C ASN A 203 27.41 29.15 -3.46
N VAL A 204 28.30 28.25 -3.00
CA VAL A 204 28.08 26.79 -3.01
C VAL A 204 26.90 26.43 -2.11
N PHE A 205 26.83 27.00 -0.89
CA PHE A 205 25.69 26.81 0.01
C PHE A 205 24.37 27.31 -0.60
N GLU A 206 24.38 28.44 -1.30
CA GLU A 206 23.20 28.94 -2.02
C GLU A 206 22.80 28.03 -3.20
N ALA A 207 23.78 27.51 -3.97
CA ALA A 207 23.53 26.60 -5.08
C ALA A 207 22.91 25.27 -4.62
N MET A 208 23.43 24.67 -3.55
CA MET A 208 22.84 23.49 -2.91
C MET A 208 21.43 23.79 -2.39
N ARG A 209 21.25 24.92 -1.68
CA ARG A 209 19.94 25.32 -1.13
C ARG A 209 18.87 25.53 -2.20
N ASP A 210 19.22 26.10 -3.35
CA ASP A 210 18.33 26.21 -4.51
C ASP A 210 17.92 24.85 -5.06
N PHE A 211 18.88 23.92 -5.17
CA PHE A 211 18.63 22.56 -5.65
C PHE A 211 17.72 21.78 -4.69
N TRP A 212 18.05 21.78 -3.39
CA TRP A 212 17.26 21.13 -2.35
C TRP A 212 15.83 21.67 -2.26
N LYS A 213 15.63 23.00 -2.36
CA LYS A 213 14.29 23.60 -2.48
C LYS A 213 13.54 23.08 -3.72
N LYS A 214 14.20 22.96 -4.87
CA LYS A 214 13.56 22.40 -6.09
C LYS A 214 13.15 20.94 -5.90
N LEU A 215 13.98 20.13 -5.22
CA LEU A 215 13.61 18.74 -4.87
C LEU A 215 12.34 18.71 -4.00
N TYR A 216 12.31 19.48 -2.90
CA TYR A 216 11.19 19.49 -1.95
C TYR A 216 9.88 20.00 -2.54
N PHE A 217 9.92 21.08 -3.32
CA PHE A 217 8.71 21.79 -3.78
C PHE A 217 8.24 21.38 -5.18
N ASN A 218 9.14 20.98 -6.10
CA ASN A 218 8.82 20.96 -7.54
C ASN A 218 9.04 19.63 -8.28
N ALA A 219 9.85 18.68 -7.77
CA ALA A 219 10.49 17.69 -8.64
C ALA A 219 10.10 16.20 -8.46
N THR A 220 9.38 15.81 -7.39
CA THR A 220 9.18 14.38 -7.05
C THR A 220 7.80 14.03 -6.50
N LYS A 221 6.78 14.88 -6.68
CA LYS A 221 5.40 14.65 -6.19
C LYS A 221 4.46 14.10 -7.28
N GLY A 222 4.99 13.23 -8.13
CA GLY A 222 4.29 12.66 -9.29
C GLY A 222 3.88 11.20 -9.10
N GLY A 223 2.58 10.91 -9.15
CA GLY A 223 2.02 9.56 -9.16
C GLY A 223 2.38 8.74 -7.92
N ASP A 224 3.41 7.91 -8.08
CA ASP A 224 3.74 6.78 -7.22
C ASP A 224 5.12 6.98 -6.53
N GLN A 225 5.70 8.18 -6.66
CA GLN A 225 7.04 8.50 -6.17
C GLN A 225 7.06 8.78 -4.65
N GLN A 226 7.76 7.90 -3.91
CA GLN A 226 8.17 8.15 -2.54
C GLN A 226 8.97 9.46 -2.47
N VAL A 227 8.52 10.44 -1.67
CA VAL A 227 9.19 11.74 -1.56
C VAL A 227 10.52 11.56 -0.83
N THR A 228 11.62 11.60 -1.59
CA THR A 228 12.97 11.25 -1.14
C THR A 228 13.52 12.23 -0.10
N GLY A 229 13.25 11.98 1.18
CA GLY A 229 13.85 12.69 2.32
C GLY A 229 13.27 14.08 2.60
N THR A 230 11.98 14.16 2.93
CA THR A 230 11.28 15.43 3.24
C THR A 230 12.00 16.27 4.30
N GLN A 231 12.25 15.69 5.48
CA GLN A 231 12.82 16.47 6.59
C GLN A 231 14.30 16.76 6.38
N ASP A 232 15.12 15.77 5.97
CA ASP A 232 16.56 15.94 5.67
C ASP A 232 16.84 17.08 4.68
N ILE A 233 15.98 17.27 3.68
CA ILE A 233 16.03 18.41 2.77
C ILE A 233 15.78 19.73 3.52
N LEU A 234 14.74 19.84 4.35
CA LEU A 234 14.41 21.07 5.09
C LEU A 234 15.53 21.48 6.06
N PHE A 235 16.10 20.52 6.79
CA PHE A 235 17.27 20.76 7.65
C PHE A 235 18.45 21.28 6.85
N SER A 236 18.81 20.62 5.74
CA SER A 236 19.94 21.01 4.92
C SER A 236 19.75 22.41 4.33
N VAL A 237 18.53 22.74 3.87
CA VAL A 237 18.14 24.08 3.40
C VAL A 237 18.31 25.15 4.48
N ALA A 238 17.96 24.85 5.74
CA ALA A 238 18.10 25.78 6.85
C ALA A 238 19.58 25.92 7.31
N HIS A 239 20.31 24.80 7.39
CA HIS A 239 21.73 24.77 7.76
C HIS A 239 22.61 25.50 6.76
N ALA A 240 22.47 25.22 5.46
CA ALA A 240 23.20 25.97 4.43
C ALA A 240 22.81 27.45 4.38
N GLY A 241 21.58 27.81 4.77
CA GLY A 241 21.20 29.21 5.00
C GLY A 241 22.01 29.85 6.13
N HIS A 242 22.13 29.17 7.27
CA HIS A 242 22.97 29.60 8.39
C HIS A 242 24.46 29.66 8.00
N LEU A 243 25.02 28.64 7.35
CA LEU A 243 26.43 28.60 6.91
C LEU A 243 26.79 29.73 5.93
N ARG A 244 25.90 30.01 4.97
CA ARG A 244 26.01 31.16 4.05
C ARG A 244 26.05 32.49 4.81
N ASP A 245 25.25 32.63 5.86
CA ASP A 245 25.06 33.88 6.61
C ASP A 245 26.08 34.07 7.76
N SER A 246 26.78 33.02 8.18
CA SER A 246 27.83 33.08 9.21
C SER A 246 28.97 34.03 8.85
N LYS A 247 29.61 34.62 9.86
CA LYS A 247 30.83 35.42 9.71
C LYS A 247 32.12 34.58 9.73
N VAL A 248 32.06 33.34 10.25
CA VAL A 248 33.21 32.44 10.36
C VAL A 248 33.65 31.99 8.96
N PRO A 249 34.93 32.11 8.58
CA PRO A 249 35.38 31.73 7.24
C PRO A 249 35.39 30.20 7.07
N LEU A 250 34.92 29.71 5.92
CA LEU A 250 35.10 28.30 5.55
C LEU A 250 36.59 28.05 5.26
N THR A 251 37.19 27.08 5.95
CA THR A 251 38.57 26.64 5.70
C THR A 251 38.61 25.36 4.88
N LYS A 252 37.79 24.34 5.22
CA LYS A 252 37.62 23.12 4.42
C LYS A 252 36.18 22.62 4.40
N PHE A 253 35.83 21.90 3.35
CA PHE A 253 34.55 21.22 3.14
C PHE A 253 34.85 19.85 2.52
N TYR A 254 34.63 18.80 3.31
CA TYR A 254 34.76 17.41 2.90
C TYR A 254 33.40 16.88 2.43
N VAL A 255 33.41 16.20 1.29
CA VAL A 255 32.27 15.46 0.73
C VAL A 255 32.74 14.01 0.51
N GLY A 256 31.91 13.00 0.77
CA GLY A 256 32.31 11.62 0.50
C GLY A 256 31.21 10.59 0.71
N ALA A 257 31.46 9.38 0.23
CA ALA A 257 30.63 8.22 0.51
C ALA A 257 30.95 7.67 1.91
N ASP A 258 29.91 7.42 2.69
CA ASP A 258 29.93 6.78 4.00
C ASP A 258 31.00 7.30 5.02
N PRO A 259 31.35 8.60 5.07
CA PRO A 259 32.56 9.07 5.76
C PRO A 259 32.48 8.97 7.29
N THR A 260 31.27 8.96 7.86
CA THR A 260 31.08 8.85 9.32
C THR A 260 30.30 7.58 9.68
N TYR A 261 30.54 6.48 8.95
CA TYR A 261 29.99 5.16 9.29
C TYR A 261 30.72 4.56 10.51
N PRO A 262 30.08 3.72 11.36
CA PRO A 262 30.77 3.11 12.50
C PRO A 262 31.89 2.17 12.04
N ILE A 263 33.11 2.35 12.54
CA ILE A 263 34.24 1.49 12.21
C ILE A 263 34.30 0.35 13.25
N ILE A 264 33.44 -0.67 13.11
CA ILE A 264 33.37 -1.78 14.07
C ILE A 264 33.08 -3.10 13.33
N PRO A 265 33.99 -4.09 13.32
CA PRO A 265 33.69 -5.42 12.82
C PRO A 265 32.61 -6.12 13.67
N THR A 266 31.61 -6.71 13.00
CA THR A 266 30.58 -7.55 13.62
C THR A 266 30.24 -8.73 12.72
N THR A 267 29.41 -9.67 13.19
CA THR A 267 28.88 -10.79 12.38
C THR A 267 27.99 -10.33 11.21
N ARG A 268 27.58 -9.06 11.18
CA ARG A 268 26.74 -8.45 10.13
C ARG A 268 27.48 -7.38 9.31
N CYS A 269 28.45 -6.69 9.90
CA CYS A 269 29.24 -5.63 9.25
C CYS A 269 30.71 -6.04 9.10
N SER A 270 31.18 -6.25 7.87
CA SER A 270 32.57 -6.62 7.60
C SER A 270 33.48 -5.38 7.56
N LYS A 271 34.78 -5.58 7.79
CA LYS A 271 35.79 -4.51 7.83
C LYS A 271 35.75 -3.63 6.57
N LYS A 272 35.60 -4.27 5.40
CA LYS A 272 35.54 -3.64 4.06
C LYS A 272 34.38 -2.65 3.90
N ALA A 273 33.24 -2.89 4.57
CA ALA A 273 32.10 -1.97 4.54
C ALA A 273 32.42 -0.61 5.19
N THR A 274 33.49 -0.52 5.98
CA THR A 274 33.88 0.67 6.74
C THR A 274 35.09 1.42 6.16
N ASP A 275 35.65 0.96 5.03
CA ASP A 275 36.92 1.47 4.43
C ASP A 275 36.91 3.00 4.20
N ASN A 276 35.79 3.55 3.73
CA ASN A 276 35.69 4.99 3.47
C ASN A 276 35.66 5.82 4.77
N ALA A 277 35.08 5.28 5.85
CA ALA A 277 35.11 5.91 7.17
C ALA A 277 36.52 5.83 7.79
N GLN A 278 37.20 4.68 7.68
CA GLN A 278 38.60 4.52 8.10
C GLN A 278 39.50 5.54 7.39
N LEU A 279 39.39 5.65 6.06
CA LEU A 279 40.16 6.60 5.27
C LEU A 279 39.81 8.06 5.64
N PHE A 280 38.54 8.40 5.80
CA PHE A 280 38.17 9.77 6.18
C PHE A 280 38.71 10.14 7.55
N VAL A 281 38.61 9.26 8.56
CA VAL A 281 39.19 9.50 9.89
C VAL A 281 40.67 9.79 9.78
N LYS A 282 41.44 8.96 9.05
CA LYS A 282 42.88 9.15 8.83
C LYS A 282 43.22 10.49 8.16
N ILE A 283 42.47 10.89 7.13
CA ILE A 283 42.64 12.20 6.46
C ILE A 283 42.24 13.35 7.39
N PHE A 284 41.16 13.19 8.17
CA PHE A 284 40.56 14.26 8.95
C PHE A 284 41.40 14.62 10.18
N ILE A 285 41.93 13.62 10.90
CA ILE A 285 42.80 13.85 12.07
C ILE A 285 44.08 14.61 11.72
N GLU A 286 44.64 14.42 10.53
CA GLU A 286 45.82 15.17 10.04
C GLU A 286 45.52 16.68 9.87
N ASN A 287 44.26 17.09 9.92
CA ASN A 287 43.82 18.49 9.82
C ASN A 287 43.41 19.09 11.19
N LEU A 288 43.45 18.31 12.28
CA LEU A 288 43.23 18.76 13.65
C LEU A 288 44.56 19.26 14.26
N LYS A 289 44.90 20.53 14.00
CA LYS A 289 46.20 21.15 14.32
C LYS A 289 46.04 22.50 15.03
N PRO A 290 47.03 22.97 15.80
CA PRO A 290 46.98 24.30 16.43
C PRO A 290 46.95 25.44 15.39
N SER A 291 45.92 26.28 15.43
CA SER A 291 45.82 27.48 14.60
C SER A 291 46.81 28.55 15.07
N GLU A 292 47.63 29.08 14.16
CA GLU A 292 48.72 30.04 14.43
C GLU A 292 49.64 29.62 15.60
N GLY A 293 49.78 28.30 15.84
CA GLY A 293 50.55 27.74 16.95
C GLY A 293 49.90 27.91 18.34
N LYS A 294 48.67 28.41 18.42
CA LYS A 294 47.93 28.65 19.68
C LYS A 294 47.02 27.50 20.08
N LYS A 295 46.70 27.44 21.37
CA LYS A 295 45.71 26.50 21.91
C LYS A 295 44.36 26.67 21.21
N THR A 296 43.98 25.64 20.47
CA THR A 296 42.83 25.65 19.56
C THR A 296 41.82 24.60 19.98
N VAL A 297 40.54 24.98 20.04
CA VAL A 297 39.44 24.02 20.20
C VAL A 297 38.68 23.85 18.89
N TYR A 298 38.47 22.60 18.52
CA TYR A 298 37.57 22.21 17.44
C TYR A 298 36.19 21.95 18.04
N ILE A 299 35.23 22.81 17.72
CA ILE A 299 33.86 22.76 18.23
C ILE A 299 33.01 21.94 17.26
N PHE A 300 32.75 20.68 17.62
CA PHE A 300 31.91 19.77 16.83
C PHE A 300 30.45 20.09 17.12
N ASN A 301 29.88 20.95 16.27
CA ASN A 301 28.46 21.24 16.29
C ASN A 301 27.73 20.26 15.34
N SER A 302 26.41 20.27 15.39
CA SER A 302 25.62 19.87 14.23
C SER A 302 24.39 20.75 14.19
N PHE A 303 23.81 20.95 13.00
CA PHE A 303 22.49 21.54 12.89
C PHE A 303 21.38 20.58 13.31
N VAL A 304 21.70 19.29 13.50
CA VAL A 304 20.72 18.19 13.60
C VAL A 304 21.14 17.17 14.65
N ASP A 305 20.15 16.56 15.33
CA ASP A 305 20.40 15.39 16.19
C ASP A 305 20.61 14.12 15.34
N GLY A 306 21.66 14.13 14.52
CA GLY A 306 22.05 13.04 13.64
C GLY A 306 23.17 12.17 14.22
N VAL A 307 23.18 10.89 13.85
CA VAL A 307 24.21 9.93 14.30
C VAL A 307 25.62 10.29 13.85
N GLY A 308 25.78 10.91 12.67
CA GLY A 308 27.09 11.14 12.05
C GLY A 308 28.11 11.90 12.90
N LYS A 309 27.68 12.85 13.74
CA LYS A 309 28.58 13.56 14.68
C LYS A 309 29.12 12.62 15.76
N SER A 310 28.22 11.92 16.46
CA SER A 310 28.57 10.96 17.52
C SER A 310 29.39 9.80 16.95
N THR A 311 29.04 9.29 15.77
CA THR A 311 29.79 8.22 15.11
C THR A 311 31.20 8.67 14.72
N MET A 312 31.37 9.87 14.13
CA MET A 312 32.69 10.40 13.80
C MET A 312 33.56 10.61 15.05
N LEU A 313 32.99 11.11 16.14
CA LEU A 313 33.73 11.31 17.39
C LEU A 313 34.07 9.99 18.09
N GLY A 314 33.19 8.99 18.05
CA GLY A 314 33.51 7.65 18.51
C GLY A 314 34.63 6.99 17.69
N ASN A 315 34.60 7.14 16.36
CA ASN A 315 35.67 6.70 15.49
C ASN A 315 37.01 7.41 15.81
N ILE A 316 36.99 8.72 16.10
CA ILE A 316 38.18 9.47 16.54
C ILE A 316 38.69 8.98 17.91
N LYS A 317 37.81 8.74 18.89
CA LYS A 317 38.20 8.20 20.20
C LYS A 317 38.78 6.78 20.10
N ASN A 318 38.20 5.93 19.25
CA ASN A 318 38.74 4.60 18.96
C ASN A 318 40.12 4.71 18.29
N TRP A 319 40.31 5.61 17.32
CA TRP A 319 41.63 5.87 16.73
C TRP A 319 42.66 6.36 17.76
N MET A 320 42.26 7.24 18.70
CA MET A 320 43.14 7.67 19.79
C MET A 320 43.56 6.54 20.74
N LYS A 321 42.71 5.51 20.89
CA LYS A 321 42.91 4.36 21.79
C LYS A 321 43.67 3.20 21.14
N HIS A 322 43.43 2.96 19.85
CA HIS A 322 43.84 1.74 19.13
C HIS A 322 44.64 1.98 17.85
N GLY A 323 44.72 3.22 17.36
CA GLY A 323 45.41 3.56 16.11
C GLY A 323 44.77 2.87 14.90
N GLU A 324 45.57 2.13 14.13
CA GLU A 324 45.10 1.40 12.94
C GLU A 324 44.49 0.01 13.25
N ASP A 325 44.47 -0.41 14.53
CA ASP A 325 43.87 -1.68 14.95
C ASP A 325 42.34 -1.61 15.07
N VAL A 326 41.70 -1.53 13.91
CA VAL A 326 40.23 -1.54 13.73
C VAL A 326 39.55 -2.76 14.37
N ASP A 327 40.24 -3.88 14.53
CA ASP A 327 39.62 -5.11 15.05
C ASP A 327 39.48 -5.07 16.59
N SER A 328 40.21 -4.16 17.25
CA SER A 328 40.09 -3.85 18.69
C SER A 328 39.11 -2.70 19.01
N TYR A 329 38.46 -2.06 18.02
CA TYR A 329 37.61 -0.88 18.24
C TYR A 329 36.39 -1.17 19.14
N ASP A 330 36.09 -0.25 20.07
CA ASP A 330 34.93 -0.33 20.95
C ASP A 330 33.63 0.02 20.21
N ALA A 331 32.50 -0.42 20.74
CA ALA A 331 31.18 0.03 20.28
C ALA A 331 31.01 1.54 20.51
N VAL A 332 30.56 2.25 19.48
CA VAL A 332 30.32 3.70 19.55
C VAL A 332 28.91 3.97 20.07
N ASP A 333 28.80 4.74 21.17
CA ASP A 333 27.53 5.26 21.68
C ASP A 333 26.85 6.10 20.59
N ASN A 334 25.67 5.64 20.16
CA ASN A 334 24.85 6.29 19.14
C ASN A 334 23.69 7.10 19.76
N THR A 335 23.64 7.26 21.07
CA THR A 335 22.74 8.22 21.71
C THR A 335 23.33 9.63 21.69
N SER A 336 22.45 10.62 21.79
CA SER A 336 22.84 12.02 21.79
C SER A 336 23.54 12.35 23.12
N SER A 337 24.80 12.81 23.07
CA SER A 337 25.42 13.43 24.25
C SER A 337 24.56 14.61 24.73
N GLN A 338 24.55 14.82 26.05
CA GLN A 338 23.82 15.88 26.74
C GLN A 338 24.75 16.88 27.44
N LEU A 339 26.04 16.56 27.54
CA LEU A 339 27.09 17.42 28.10
C LEU A 339 28.02 17.88 26.99
N SER A 340 28.56 19.11 27.10
CA SER A 340 29.79 19.45 26.37
C SER A 340 30.91 18.57 26.90
N GLU A 341 31.48 17.70 26.07
CA GLU A 341 32.70 16.98 26.41
C GLU A 341 33.89 17.74 25.82
N ILE A 342 34.83 18.18 26.66
CA ILE A 342 36.03 18.90 26.22
C ILE A 342 37.27 18.11 26.61
N PHE A 343 37.90 17.48 25.63
CA PHE A 343 39.08 16.63 25.81
C PHE A 343 40.27 17.11 24.96
N GLU A 344 41.48 16.78 25.37
CA GLU A 344 42.69 17.05 24.58
C GLU A 344 42.88 15.91 23.57
N PHE A 345 42.89 16.24 22.28
CA PHE A 345 43.08 15.29 21.19
C PHE A 345 44.58 15.10 20.88
N ALA A 346 45.31 16.23 20.83
CA ALA A 346 46.75 16.31 20.63
C ALA A 346 47.28 17.56 21.34
N PRO A 347 48.60 17.73 21.54
CA PRO A 347 49.15 18.89 22.26
C PRO A 347 48.67 20.23 21.69
N ASN A 348 48.01 21.04 22.53
CA ASN A 348 47.35 22.32 22.17
C ASN A 348 46.14 22.21 21.20
N VAL A 349 45.61 21.00 20.97
CA VAL A 349 44.42 20.72 20.16
C VAL A 349 43.36 20.06 21.04
N TYR A 350 42.31 20.81 21.33
CA TYR A 350 41.15 20.33 22.08
C TYR A 350 39.99 20.01 21.13
N ILE A 351 39.18 19.03 21.48
CA ILE A 351 37.88 18.78 20.85
C ILE A 351 36.80 19.13 21.88
N ALA A 352 35.82 19.92 21.47
CA ALA A 352 34.58 20.15 22.21
C ALA A 352 33.43 19.46 21.45
N ASP A 353 32.96 18.33 21.96
CA ASP A 353 31.73 17.72 21.45
C ASP A 353 30.52 18.49 21.98
N LEU A 354 29.73 19.08 21.09
CA LEU A 354 28.53 19.80 21.50
C LEU A 354 27.31 18.85 21.58
N PRO A 355 26.59 18.79 22.72
CA PRO A 355 25.38 17.99 22.84
C PRO A 355 24.33 18.44 21.83
N ALA A 356 23.69 17.49 21.13
CA ALA A 356 22.84 17.81 19.98
C ALA A 356 21.71 18.82 20.33
N GLN A 357 21.19 18.72 21.55
CA GLN A 357 20.02 19.47 22.04
C GLN A 357 20.13 21.00 21.93
N ILE A 358 21.36 21.56 21.95
CA ILE A 358 21.64 23.00 21.76
C ILE A 358 21.05 23.54 20.44
N SER A 359 21.13 22.71 19.41
CA SER A 359 20.62 23.06 18.09
C SER A 359 19.11 22.87 17.98
N HIS A 360 18.44 22.15 18.89
CA HIS A 360 17.06 21.68 18.64
C HIS A 360 15.98 22.18 19.57
N PHE A 361 16.30 22.60 20.80
CA PHE A 361 15.30 22.68 21.87
C PHE A 361 14.52 21.34 22.02
N THR A 362 15.18 20.19 21.80
CA THR A 362 14.56 18.86 21.97
C THR A 362 15.03 18.14 23.23
N TYR A 363 14.07 17.47 23.83
CA TYR A 363 14.20 16.48 24.91
C TYR A 363 14.86 15.19 24.40
N LYS A 364 15.55 14.44 25.28
CA LYS A 364 16.06 13.08 25.00
C LYS A 364 15.23 12.07 25.80
N PRO A 365 14.33 11.29 25.18
CA PRO A 365 13.73 10.12 25.83
C PRO A 365 14.80 9.10 26.21
N ASP A 366 14.65 8.46 27.36
CA ASP A 366 15.61 7.46 27.88
C ASP A 366 14.93 6.22 28.48
N GLY A 367 15.65 5.11 28.54
CA GLY A 367 15.14 3.81 29.01
C GLY A 367 15.72 2.61 28.23
N GLN A 368 14.86 1.63 27.94
CA GLN A 368 15.23 0.36 27.29
C GLN A 368 14.45 0.11 26.00
N VAL A 369 14.90 -0.86 25.19
CA VAL A 369 14.24 -1.29 23.95
C VAL A 369 14.46 -2.79 23.72
N PHE A 370 13.45 -3.49 23.21
CA PHE A 370 13.65 -4.85 22.68
C PHE A 370 14.20 -4.80 21.24
N VAL A 371 15.34 -5.45 21.00
CA VAL A 371 16.04 -5.50 19.71
C VAL A 371 16.21 -6.93 19.22
N ASP A 372 16.35 -7.14 17.90
CA ASP A 372 16.73 -8.45 17.32
C ASP A 372 17.97 -9.00 18.04
N VAL A 373 17.90 -10.26 18.54
CA VAL A 373 19.00 -10.95 19.21
C VAL A 373 20.27 -11.05 18.36
N HIS A 374 20.12 -11.10 17.03
CA HIS A 374 21.24 -11.10 16.09
C HIS A 374 21.79 -9.68 15.80
N GLY A 375 21.24 -8.64 16.44
CA GLY A 375 21.65 -7.24 16.35
C GLY A 375 22.57 -6.76 17.47
N ILE A 376 23.09 -7.65 18.32
CA ILE A 376 24.00 -7.33 19.43
C ILE A 376 25.08 -8.43 19.60
N LYS A 377 26.16 -8.14 20.34
CA LYS A 377 27.20 -9.12 20.71
C LYS A 377 26.72 -10.04 21.86
N HIS A 378 25.69 -10.85 21.61
CA HIS A 378 25.13 -11.83 22.54
C HIS A 378 25.70 -13.24 22.22
N PRO A 379 26.00 -14.10 23.21
CA PRO A 379 26.38 -15.49 22.95
C PRO A 379 25.26 -16.26 22.21
N GLU A 380 25.63 -17.00 21.16
CA GLU A 380 24.68 -17.73 20.30
C GLU A 380 23.99 -18.89 21.04
N ASP A 381 24.70 -19.53 21.97
CA ASP A 381 24.20 -20.60 22.83
C ASP A 381 23.13 -20.12 23.82
N GLU A 382 23.29 -18.93 24.41
CA GLU A 382 22.22 -18.30 25.20
C GLU A 382 21.00 -17.95 24.34
N VAL A 383 21.21 -17.48 23.11
CA VAL A 383 20.11 -17.13 22.18
C VAL A 383 19.32 -18.38 21.76
N ASP A 384 20.00 -19.48 21.44
CA ASP A 384 19.33 -20.74 21.05
C ASP A 384 18.72 -21.48 22.25
N ALA A 385 19.27 -21.31 23.46
CA ALA A 385 18.60 -21.69 24.70
C ALA A 385 17.30 -20.90 24.91
N ALA A 386 17.32 -19.57 24.74
CA ALA A 386 16.13 -18.73 24.85
C ALA A 386 15.05 -19.07 23.81
N LYS A 387 15.42 -19.33 22.54
CA LYS A 387 14.50 -19.83 21.50
C LYS A 387 13.88 -21.17 21.89
N SER A 388 14.68 -22.09 22.43
CA SER A 388 14.22 -23.43 22.85
C SER A 388 13.28 -23.35 24.05
N ILE A 389 13.56 -22.48 25.02
CA ILE A 389 12.70 -22.19 26.17
C ILE A 389 11.38 -21.57 25.71
N PHE A 390 11.41 -20.57 24.82
CA PHE A 390 10.21 -19.94 24.27
C PHE A 390 9.30 -20.95 23.55
N ARG A 391 9.87 -21.80 22.69
CA ARG A 391 9.14 -22.89 22.01
C ARG A 391 8.49 -23.87 22.98
N TYR A 392 9.25 -24.37 23.96
CA TYR A 392 8.78 -25.42 24.86
C TYR A 392 7.79 -24.93 25.93
N GLN A 393 7.95 -23.70 26.43
CA GLN A 393 7.11 -23.12 27.49
C GLN A 393 6.08 -22.10 26.96
N ARG A 394 5.89 -22.02 25.64
CA ARG A 394 5.05 -21.04 24.95
C ARG A 394 3.67 -20.81 25.58
N SER A 395 2.94 -21.88 25.91
CA SER A 395 1.60 -21.77 26.53
C SER A 395 1.66 -21.09 27.90
N ARG A 396 2.62 -21.50 28.74
CA ARG A 396 2.85 -20.90 30.06
C ARG A 396 3.12 -19.41 29.96
N PHE A 397 3.97 -18.97 29.03
CA PHE A 397 4.27 -17.54 28.86
C PHE A 397 3.07 -16.74 28.36
N VAL A 398 2.17 -17.34 27.56
CA VAL A 398 0.89 -16.70 27.18
C VAL A 398 -0.04 -16.54 28.38
N ASP A 399 -0.14 -17.55 29.24
CA ASP A 399 -0.94 -17.49 30.47
C ASP A 399 -0.38 -16.44 31.44
N GLU A 400 0.93 -16.45 31.71
CA GLU A 400 1.63 -15.46 32.54
C GLU A 400 1.48 -14.02 32.00
N TYR A 401 1.54 -13.82 30.68
CA TYR A 401 1.25 -12.53 30.05
C TYR A 401 -0.20 -12.08 30.26
N HIS A 402 -1.17 -12.99 30.17
CA HIS A 402 -2.56 -12.67 30.44
C HIS A 402 -2.83 -12.35 31.91
N GLU A 403 -2.16 -13.02 32.86
CA GLU A 403 -2.20 -12.66 34.27
C GLU A 403 -1.59 -11.28 34.51
N MET A 404 -0.42 -10.98 33.93
CA MET A 404 0.24 -9.68 34.04
C MET A 404 -0.59 -8.53 33.44
N LEU A 405 -1.26 -8.78 32.31
CA LEU A 405 -2.19 -7.83 31.69
C LEU A 405 -3.41 -7.54 32.58
N ASN A 406 -3.89 -8.54 33.33
CA ASN A 406 -4.94 -8.38 34.33
C ASN A 406 -4.44 -7.78 35.66
N GLU A 407 -3.16 -7.95 36.02
CA GLU A 407 -2.52 -7.25 37.14
C GLU A 407 -2.43 -5.75 36.86
N VAL A 408 -1.80 -5.36 35.76
CA VAL A 408 -1.61 -3.95 35.37
C VAL A 408 -2.94 -3.20 35.30
N LYS A 409 -3.99 -3.80 34.74
CA LYS A 409 -5.34 -3.21 34.68
C LYS A 409 -6.01 -3.01 36.04
N ARG A 410 -5.58 -3.73 37.09
CA ARG A 410 -6.06 -3.55 38.48
C ARG A 410 -5.21 -2.56 39.27
N CYS A 411 -3.89 -2.57 39.10
CA CYS A 411 -2.97 -1.69 39.82
C CYS A 411 -2.98 -0.25 39.28
N GLY A 412 -3.40 -0.05 38.02
CA GLY A 412 -3.45 1.26 37.39
C GLY A 412 -2.15 1.63 36.68
N MET A 413 -2.18 2.75 35.95
CA MET A 413 -1.12 3.12 34.99
C MET A 413 0.02 3.96 35.60
N SER A 414 -0.06 4.23 36.91
CA SER A 414 0.81 5.14 37.68
C SER A 414 1.61 4.42 38.77
N GLN A 415 2.14 3.24 38.42
CA GLN A 415 3.10 2.49 39.21
C GLN A 415 4.19 1.95 38.28
N SER A 416 5.18 2.80 37.99
CA SER A 416 6.43 2.40 37.34
C SER A 416 7.24 1.44 38.21
N ALA A 417 7.02 0.14 38.01
CA ALA A 417 7.70 -0.93 38.74
C ALA A 417 9.13 -1.21 38.25
N LYS A 418 9.63 -0.46 37.25
CA LYS A 418 10.92 -0.64 36.55
C LYS A 418 11.19 -2.12 36.18
N HIS A 419 10.24 -2.73 35.48
CA HIS A 419 10.22 -4.16 35.22
C HIS A 419 9.83 -4.41 33.75
N PRO A 420 10.77 -4.78 32.86
CA PRO A 420 10.59 -4.75 31.39
C PRO A 420 9.26 -5.30 30.89
N ALA A 421 8.86 -6.50 31.34
CA ALA A 421 7.57 -7.11 30.96
C ALA A 421 6.34 -6.30 31.40
N LYS A 422 6.31 -5.76 32.62
CA LYS A 422 5.16 -4.97 33.13
C LYS A 422 5.08 -3.60 32.47
N ASP A 423 6.22 -3.03 32.10
CA ASP A 423 6.32 -1.77 31.35
C ASP A 423 5.88 -1.96 29.89
N PHE A 424 6.31 -3.04 29.23
CA PHE A 424 5.79 -3.48 27.92
C PHE A 424 4.26 -3.69 27.95
N VAL A 425 3.75 -4.44 28.93
CA VAL A 425 2.30 -4.66 29.12
C VAL A 425 1.55 -3.34 29.36
N ARG A 426 2.11 -2.41 30.14
CA ARG A 426 1.54 -1.05 30.31
C ARG A 426 1.47 -0.33 28.96
N ASN A 427 2.49 -0.39 28.13
CA ASN A 427 2.48 0.25 26.82
C ASN A 427 1.48 -0.41 25.84
N VAL A 428 1.37 -1.74 25.82
CA VAL A 428 0.35 -2.46 25.04
C VAL A 428 -1.07 -1.99 25.39
N ILE A 429 -1.35 -1.74 26.68
CA ILE A 429 -2.64 -1.21 27.14
C ILE A 429 -2.82 0.27 26.77
N ILE A 430 -1.79 1.11 26.97
CA ILE A 430 -1.81 2.55 26.63
C ILE A 430 -2.08 2.77 25.13
N LEU A 431 -1.50 1.93 24.27
CA LEU A 431 -1.64 2.00 22.82
C LEU A 431 -2.84 1.20 22.27
N LYS A 432 -3.65 0.58 23.15
CA LYS A 432 -4.82 -0.26 22.84
C LYS A 432 -4.55 -1.47 21.94
N LYS A 433 -3.37 -2.06 22.11
CA LYS A 433 -2.86 -3.18 21.33
C LYS A 433 -3.18 -4.56 21.92
N GLU A 434 -4.01 -4.69 22.97
CA GLU A 434 -4.23 -5.99 23.64
C GLU A 434 -4.90 -7.06 22.74
N LYS A 435 -5.40 -6.67 21.56
CA LYS A 435 -6.02 -7.56 20.56
C LYS A 435 -5.14 -7.82 19.32
N THR A 436 -4.03 -7.11 19.19
CA THR A 436 -3.17 -7.12 17.98
C THR A 436 -1.69 -7.35 18.30
N ASN A 437 -1.28 -7.25 19.57
CA ASN A 437 0.06 -7.63 20.00
C ASN A 437 0.27 -9.15 19.88
N GLN A 438 1.33 -9.54 19.17
CA GLN A 438 1.79 -10.94 19.02
C GLN A 438 3.05 -11.25 19.85
N TRP A 439 3.61 -10.26 20.56
CA TRP A 439 4.85 -10.37 21.31
C TRP A 439 4.58 -10.68 22.79
N ILE A 440 5.18 -11.77 23.29
CA ILE A 440 5.00 -12.25 24.66
C ILE A 440 6.33 -12.12 25.43
N PRO A 441 6.37 -11.38 26.55
CA PRO A 441 7.58 -11.20 27.34
C PRO A 441 7.87 -12.41 28.23
N PHE A 442 9.15 -12.76 28.36
CA PHE A 442 9.63 -13.80 29.27
C PHE A 442 11.09 -13.51 29.70
N GLU A 443 11.56 -14.19 30.74
CA GLU A 443 12.91 -14.09 31.27
C GLU A 443 13.70 -15.38 30.98
N SER A 444 14.98 -15.26 30.62
CA SER A 444 15.87 -16.39 30.43
C SER A 444 17.32 -15.97 30.74
N GLY A 445 18.04 -16.76 31.53
CA GLY A 445 19.34 -16.35 32.06
C GLY A 445 19.22 -15.07 32.89
N ASN A 446 19.99 -14.03 32.55
CA ASN A 446 19.93 -12.71 33.17
C ASN A 446 19.20 -11.67 32.29
N HIS A 447 18.50 -12.11 31.24
CA HIS A 447 18.00 -11.24 30.17
C HIS A 447 16.48 -11.35 30.00
N TRP A 448 15.86 -10.19 29.72
CA TRP A 448 14.44 -10.11 29.34
C TRP A 448 14.30 -10.20 27.83
N TYR A 449 13.39 -11.06 27.38
CA TYR A 449 13.09 -11.28 25.97
C TYR A 449 11.61 -11.04 25.69
N ILE A 450 11.28 -10.83 24.42
CA ILE A 450 9.95 -11.03 23.86
C ILE A 450 10.02 -12.03 22.70
N GLY A 451 9.09 -12.97 22.66
CA GLY A 451 8.94 -13.92 21.55
C GLY A 451 7.65 -13.65 20.77
N ASN A 452 7.73 -13.72 19.44
CA ASN A 452 6.59 -13.56 18.54
C ASN A 452 5.81 -14.88 18.42
N LEU A 453 4.50 -14.84 18.62
CA LEU A 453 3.64 -16.02 18.55
C LEU A 453 3.46 -16.57 17.13
N GLU A 454 3.60 -15.77 16.08
CA GLU A 454 3.34 -16.22 14.70
C GLU A 454 4.63 -16.57 13.95
N THR A 455 5.71 -15.83 14.15
CA THR A 455 6.99 -16.03 13.45
C THR A 455 8.07 -16.76 14.25
N GLU A 456 7.88 -16.93 15.57
CA GLU A 456 8.93 -17.36 16.52
C GLU A 456 10.19 -16.46 16.56
N GLU A 457 10.10 -15.25 15.98
CA GLU A 457 11.12 -14.22 16.16
C GLU A 457 11.30 -13.87 17.63
N LEU A 458 12.54 -13.53 18.01
CA LEU A 458 12.92 -13.34 19.40
C LEU A 458 13.75 -12.06 19.51
N ARG A 459 13.31 -11.14 20.39
CA ARG A 459 13.98 -9.86 20.65
C ARG A 459 14.38 -9.78 22.13
N VAL A 460 15.47 -9.10 22.43
CA VAL A 460 16.09 -8.98 23.77
C VAL A 460 16.12 -7.54 24.24
N CYS A 461 15.85 -7.33 25.52
CA CYS A 461 15.81 -6.01 26.14
C CYS A 461 17.22 -5.50 26.44
N VAL A 462 17.57 -4.34 25.86
CA VAL A 462 18.84 -3.64 26.08
C VAL A 462 18.58 -2.18 26.43
N SER A 463 19.58 -1.44 26.93
CA SER A 463 19.43 0.01 27.11
C SER A 463 19.40 0.71 25.74
N LEU A 464 18.78 1.90 25.66
CA LEU A 464 18.85 2.72 24.46
C LEU A 464 20.29 3.12 24.06
N PRO A 465 21.24 3.34 25.00
CA PRO A 465 22.69 3.39 24.72
C PRO A 465 23.29 2.15 24.05
N ASP A 466 22.92 0.94 24.49
CA ASP A 466 23.51 -0.31 23.98
C ASP A 466 22.87 -0.77 22.64
N ALA A 467 21.74 -0.18 22.25
CA ALA A 467 21.00 -0.55 21.06
C ALA A 467 21.65 -0.05 19.77
N GLN A 468 21.88 -0.96 18.81
CA GLN A 468 22.30 -0.58 17.46
C GLN A 468 21.24 0.27 16.74
N SER A 469 21.68 1.05 15.74
CA SER A 469 20.83 1.88 14.86
C SER A 469 19.62 1.13 14.27
N SER A 470 19.78 -0.16 13.98
CA SER A 470 18.72 -1.08 13.55
C SER A 470 17.65 -1.29 14.62
N GLY A 471 18.04 -1.65 15.85
CA GLY A 471 17.15 -1.81 17.00
C GLY A 471 16.42 -0.53 17.39
N LEU A 472 17.06 0.64 17.24
CA LEU A 472 16.46 1.95 17.47
C LEU A 472 15.39 2.35 16.43
N LYS A 473 15.23 1.60 15.32
CA LYS A 473 14.18 1.85 14.31
C LYS A 473 12.88 1.08 14.56
N ASN A 474 12.83 0.26 15.62
CA ASN A 474 11.68 -0.55 16.04
C ASN A 474 10.34 0.21 15.94
N VAL A 475 9.39 -0.37 15.19
CA VAL A 475 8.08 0.23 14.88
C VAL A 475 7.01 -0.10 15.91
N GLU A 476 7.21 -1.18 16.66
CA GLU A 476 6.34 -1.58 17.74
C GLU A 476 6.60 -0.69 18.96
N ALA A 477 6.00 0.50 18.97
CA ALA A 477 6.17 1.54 20.00
C ALA A 477 5.97 1.07 21.46
N GLU A 478 5.32 -0.06 21.68
CA GLU A 478 5.19 -0.77 22.95
C GLU A 478 6.51 -1.40 23.46
N GLN A 479 7.43 -1.74 22.56
CA GLN A 479 8.71 -2.38 22.82
C GLN A 479 9.83 -1.41 23.21
N MET A 480 9.60 -0.09 23.11
CA MET A 480 10.47 0.93 23.70
C MET A 480 9.92 1.35 25.06
N LEU A 481 10.76 1.36 26.08
CA LEU A 481 10.34 1.35 27.49
C LEU A 481 10.91 2.59 28.22
N PHE A 482 10.21 3.71 28.11
CA PHE A 482 10.69 5.02 28.56
C PHE A 482 10.44 5.32 30.05
N TRP A 483 10.69 4.37 30.97
CA TRP A 483 10.45 4.63 32.41
C TRP A 483 11.48 5.57 33.06
N ASN A 484 12.67 5.74 32.46
CA ASN A 484 13.60 6.82 32.83
C ASN A 484 13.06 8.18 32.37
N GLY A 485 12.00 8.19 31.54
CA GLY A 485 11.31 9.37 31.07
C GLY A 485 12.14 10.14 30.06
N VAL A 486 12.55 11.34 30.46
CA VAL A 486 13.18 12.33 29.61
C VAL A 486 14.31 13.02 30.35
N SER A 487 15.45 13.14 29.68
CA SER A 487 16.59 13.91 30.14
C SER A 487 16.58 15.31 29.47
N LEU A 488 16.32 16.34 30.26
CA LEU A 488 16.30 17.74 29.81
C LEU A 488 17.74 18.31 29.76
N PRO A 489 18.09 19.11 28.74
CA PRO A 489 19.40 19.76 28.64
C PRO A 489 19.46 21.00 29.53
N PHE A 490 20.67 21.46 29.83
CA PHE A 490 20.91 22.80 30.37
C PHE A 490 20.13 23.89 29.61
N SER A 491 19.67 24.91 30.33
CA SER A 491 19.16 26.13 29.72
C SER A 491 20.24 26.77 28.83
N TYR A 492 19.84 27.34 27.69
CA TYR A 492 20.76 27.68 26.59
C TYR A 492 21.89 28.62 27.01
N ASP A 493 21.61 29.64 27.82
CA ASP A 493 22.63 30.61 28.26
C ASP A 493 23.59 30.01 29.31
N VAL A 494 23.11 29.12 30.18
CA VAL A 494 23.98 28.38 31.12
C VAL A 494 24.88 27.41 30.35
N PHE A 495 24.34 26.73 29.33
CA PHE A 495 25.10 25.87 28.43
C PHE A 495 26.26 26.64 27.76
N VAL A 496 25.97 27.79 27.13
CA VAL A 496 26.99 28.58 26.43
C VAL A 496 28.05 29.08 27.40
N LYS A 497 27.67 29.44 28.63
CA LYS A 497 28.59 29.82 29.69
C LYS A 497 29.52 28.68 30.11
N ASP A 498 29.00 27.46 30.35
CA ASP A 498 29.82 26.28 30.70
C ASP A 498 30.88 25.98 29.63
N LEU A 499 30.47 26.00 28.35
CA LEU A 499 31.37 25.81 27.21
C LEU A 499 32.49 26.86 27.17
N VAL A 500 32.15 28.14 27.37
CA VAL A 500 33.14 29.24 27.39
C VAL A 500 34.09 29.11 28.57
N ASP A 501 33.58 28.92 29.78
CA ASP A 501 34.42 28.86 30.99
C ASP A 501 35.37 27.66 30.94
N ARG A 502 34.89 26.47 30.55
CA ARG A 502 35.74 25.27 30.44
C ARG A 502 36.76 25.34 29.32
N CYS A 503 36.47 26.04 28.21
CA CYS A 503 37.48 26.37 27.20
C CYS A 503 38.56 27.32 27.75
N ARG A 504 38.17 28.32 28.55
CA ARG A 504 39.12 29.25 29.20
C ARG A 504 39.98 28.53 30.25
N ASP A 505 39.44 27.59 31.01
CA ASP A 505 40.19 26.78 31.97
C ASP A 505 41.25 25.88 31.32
N LYS A 506 41.03 25.45 30.06
CA LYS A 506 42.06 24.75 29.26
C LYS A 506 43.09 25.70 28.63
N GLY A 507 42.89 27.02 28.74
CA GLY A 507 43.72 28.04 28.12
C GLY A 507 43.54 28.13 26.60
N VAL A 508 42.34 27.85 26.09
CA VAL A 508 42.01 28.00 24.66
C VAL A 508 42.08 29.48 24.26
N GLU A 509 42.69 29.76 23.11
CA GLU A 509 42.74 31.08 22.49
C GLU A 509 41.94 31.13 21.18
N ARG A 510 41.93 30.02 20.43
CA ARG A 510 41.39 29.93 19.07
C ARG A 510 40.30 28.88 18.95
N VAL A 511 39.34 29.13 18.06
CA VAL A 511 38.19 28.27 17.80
C VAL A 511 38.10 27.95 16.32
N ILE A 512 37.87 26.67 16.00
CA ILE A 512 37.45 26.21 14.69
C ILE A 512 36.12 25.45 14.84
N PHE A 513 35.10 25.84 14.08
CA PHE A 513 33.82 25.11 14.07
C PHE A 513 33.89 23.89 13.14
N VAL A 514 33.22 22.81 13.50
CA VAL A 514 33.13 21.58 12.69
C VAL A 514 31.66 21.23 12.53
N ASP A 515 31.13 21.44 11.32
CA ASP A 515 29.72 21.30 10.97
C ASP A 515 29.44 20.04 10.15
N PHE A 516 28.38 19.31 10.50
CA PHE A 516 27.88 18.15 9.75
C PHE A 516 26.63 18.55 8.97
N LEU A 517 26.70 18.52 7.63
CA LEU A 517 25.68 18.99 6.68
C LEU A 517 25.17 17.83 5.81
N SER A 518 23.86 17.72 5.59
CA SER A 518 23.25 16.75 4.65
C SER A 518 23.70 15.27 4.84
N MET A 519 23.92 14.85 6.08
CA MET A 519 24.28 13.47 6.45
C MET A 519 23.10 12.47 6.29
N TYR A 520 23.37 11.19 6.55
CA TYR A 520 22.41 10.06 6.49
C TYR A 520 21.02 10.31 7.11
N SER A 521 20.02 9.55 6.63
CA SER A 521 18.64 9.59 7.12
C SER A 521 18.52 9.12 8.59
N ARG A 522 17.68 9.81 9.36
CA ARG A 522 17.78 9.84 10.85
C ARG A 522 16.69 9.06 11.59
N SER A 523 16.02 8.18 10.85
CA SER A 523 14.94 7.29 11.28
C SER A 523 15.06 6.67 12.68
N SER A 524 16.27 6.34 13.18
CA SER A 524 16.44 5.78 14.53
C SER A 524 16.07 6.76 15.65
N ARG A 525 16.66 7.97 15.68
CA ARG A 525 16.36 8.96 16.74
C ARG A 525 14.95 9.57 16.58
N GLU A 526 14.46 9.65 15.34
CA GLU A 526 13.08 10.07 15.04
C GLU A 526 12.05 9.03 15.52
N ASN A 527 12.27 7.73 15.27
CA ASN A 527 11.37 6.66 15.74
C ASN A 527 11.34 6.59 17.28
N VAL A 528 12.48 6.75 17.96
CA VAL A 528 12.53 6.83 19.43
C VAL A 528 11.59 7.92 19.98
N ARG A 529 11.62 9.12 19.39
CA ARG A 529 10.78 10.24 19.83
C ARG A 529 9.31 10.09 19.43
N VAL A 530 9.01 9.53 18.25
CA VAL A 530 7.64 9.22 17.86
C VAL A 530 7.04 8.14 18.77
N ASN A 531 7.78 7.07 19.09
CA ASN A 531 7.32 6.03 20.00
C ASN A 531 7.08 6.59 21.42
N TYR A 532 7.94 7.50 21.90
CA TYR A 532 7.73 8.25 23.14
C TYR A 532 6.47 9.14 23.09
N LEU A 533 6.27 9.89 22.00
CA LEU A 533 5.09 10.72 21.76
C LEU A 533 3.80 9.89 21.74
N LEU A 534 3.80 8.71 21.11
CA LEU A 534 2.65 7.80 21.09
C LEU A 534 2.27 7.32 22.51
N GLN A 535 3.27 7.02 23.35
CA GLN A 535 3.04 6.69 24.76
C GLN A 535 2.52 7.88 25.56
N GLN A 536 3.06 9.10 25.36
CA GLN A 536 2.54 10.30 26.01
C GLN A 536 1.09 10.62 25.58
N LEU A 537 0.75 10.45 24.29
CA LEU A 537 -0.61 10.65 23.79
C LEU A 537 -1.61 9.71 24.48
N GLY A 538 -1.30 8.41 24.59
CA GLY A 538 -2.15 7.46 25.30
C GLY A 538 -2.19 7.65 26.83
N ARG A 539 -1.14 8.24 27.43
CA ARG A 539 -1.12 8.61 28.86
C ARG A 539 -1.97 9.85 29.16
N MET A 540 -1.99 10.83 28.25
CA MET A 540 -2.73 12.08 28.43
C MET A 540 -4.19 12.02 27.97
N ASP A 541 -4.52 11.26 26.93
CA ASP A 541 -5.90 11.08 26.47
C ASP A 541 -6.29 9.60 26.36
N GLN A 542 -7.12 9.14 27.30
CA GLN A 542 -7.64 7.76 27.33
C GLN A 542 -8.45 7.38 26.08
N ARG A 543 -8.84 8.34 25.23
CA ARG A 543 -9.49 8.06 23.93
C ARG A 543 -8.49 7.77 22.81
N PHE A 544 -7.24 8.22 22.92
CA PHE A 544 -6.20 7.94 21.93
C PHE A 544 -6.14 6.44 21.63
N ASP A 545 -6.14 6.10 20.34
CA ASP A 545 -6.18 4.73 19.83
C ASP A 545 -5.28 4.70 18.61
N MET A 546 -4.18 3.95 18.68
CA MET A 546 -3.18 3.95 17.61
C MET A 546 -3.80 3.49 16.28
N SER A 547 -4.77 2.57 16.32
CA SER A 547 -5.51 2.07 15.15
C SER A 547 -6.48 3.10 14.52
N ARG A 548 -6.71 4.23 15.21
CA ARG A 548 -7.53 5.37 14.74
C ARG A 548 -6.73 6.66 14.59
N SER A 549 -5.41 6.56 14.68
CA SER A 549 -4.48 7.66 14.47
C SER A 549 -3.89 7.60 13.05
N LEU A 550 -3.10 8.61 12.65
CA LEU A 550 -2.31 8.52 11.42
C LEU A 550 -1.15 7.51 11.55
N TYR A 551 -0.80 7.11 12.77
CA TYR A 551 0.22 6.10 13.09
C TYR A 551 -0.32 4.66 13.11
N CYS A 552 -1.50 4.41 12.54
CA CYS A 552 -1.94 3.05 12.26
C CYS A 552 -1.10 2.43 11.14
N ASP A 553 -1.00 1.10 11.14
CA ASP A 553 -0.52 0.36 9.98
C ASP A 553 -1.52 0.52 8.83
N LEU A 554 -1.02 0.72 7.61
CA LEU A 554 -1.80 1.11 6.44
C LEU A 554 -1.17 0.52 5.18
N SER A 555 -1.97 -0.16 4.35
CA SER A 555 -1.48 -0.77 3.11
C SER A 555 -1.14 0.24 2.00
N GLY A 556 -1.35 1.54 2.26
CA GLY A 556 -1.02 2.65 1.36
C GLY A 556 -2.02 3.82 1.45
N GLU A 557 -1.73 4.91 0.75
CA GLU A 557 -2.52 6.14 0.73
C GLU A 557 -3.94 5.95 0.18
N ALA A 558 -4.18 4.92 -0.64
CA ALA A 558 -5.50 4.52 -1.10
C ALA A 558 -6.39 3.99 0.06
N GLU A 559 -5.81 3.34 1.06
CA GLU A 559 -6.51 2.94 2.28
C GLU A 559 -6.84 4.15 3.14
N LEU A 560 -5.83 5.00 3.39
CA LEU A 560 -5.98 6.26 4.13
C LEU A 560 -7.13 7.11 3.56
N PHE A 561 -7.23 7.21 2.23
CA PHE A 561 -8.34 7.89 1.56
C PHE A 561 -9.70 7.24 1.85
N ALA A 562 -9.80 5.91 1.77
CA ALA A 562 -11.02 5.18 2.09
C ALA A 562 -11.41 5.25 3.58
N LEU A 563 -10.43 5.36 4.47
CA LEU A 563 -10.65 5.59 5.90
C LEU A 563 -11.19 7.01 6.15
N PHE A 564 -10.68 8.04 5.49
CA PHE A 564 -11.25 9.39 5.56
C PHE A 564 -12.68 9.53 5.03
N LYS A 565 -13.12 8.65 4.12
CA LYS A 565 -14.53 8.58 3.70
C LYS A 565 -15.46 8.06 4.81
N LYS A 566 -14.93 7.48 5.90
CA LYS A 566 -15.70 7.06 7.09
C LYS A 566 -15.78 8.25 8.09
N PRO A 567 -16.94 8.88 8.33
CA PRO A 567 -17.02 10.09 9.16
C PRO A 567 -16.50 9.91 10.59
N ALA A 568 -16.72 8.72 11.18
CA ALA A 568 -16.21 8.39 12.50
C ALA A 568 -14.68 8.38 12.54
N TRP A 569 -14.01 7.67 11.62
CA TRP A 569 -12.54 7.60 11.59
C TRP A 569 -11.91 8.96 11.28
N ARG A 570 -12.53 9.76 10.40
CA ARG A 570 -12.12 11.15 10.18
C ARG A 570 -12.18 11.98 11.47
N ALA A 571 -13.23 11.84 12.29
CA ALA A 571 -13.35 12.57 13.55
C ALA A 571 -12.28 12.14 14.57
N GLU A 572 -11.94 10.84 14.60
CA GLU A 572 -10.84 10.32 15.44
C GLU A 572 -9.47 10.88 14.97
N VAL A 573 -9.22 10.99 13.66
CA VAL A 573 -7.99 11.63 13.15
C VAL A 573 -7.95 13.14 13.40
N GLU A 574 -9.05 13.87 13.20
CA GLU A 574 -9.13 15.29 13.58
C GLU A 574 -8.89 15.48 15.09
N HIS A 575 -9.30 14.52 15.92
CA HIS A 575 -9.00 14.53 17.35
C HIS A 575 -7.53 14.18 17.65
N ASN A 576 -7.01 13.08 17.10
CA ASN A 576 -5.67 12.58 17.39
C ASN A 576 -4.58 13.55 16.90
N LEU A 577 -4.74 14.12 15.69
CA LEU A 577 -3.82 15.13 15.16
C LEU A 577 -3.81 16.40 16.04
N LYS A 578 -4.98 16.84 16.54
CA LYS A 578 -5.06 17.96 17.49
C LYS A 578 -4.32 17.63 18.79
N SER A 579 -4.50 16.43 19.34
CA SER A 579 -3.78 16.00 20.55
C SER A 579 -2.26 15.91 20.33
N GLU A 580 -1.81 15.49 19.15
CA GLU A 580 -0.39 15.54 18.76
C GLU A 580 0.14 16.98 18.73
N VAL A 581 -0.53 17.90 18.03
CA VAL A 581 -0.10 19.30 17.91
C VAL A 581 0.05 19.93 19.30
N LEU A 582 -0.93 19.67 20.18
CA LEU A 582 -0.91 20.13 21.57
C LEU A 582 0.24 19.51 22.36
N THR A 583 0.46 18.19 22.25
CA THR A 583 1.56 17.50 22.94
C THR A 583 2.93 18.05 22.53
N ARG A 584 3.15 18.25 21.22
CA ARG A 584 4.40 18.83 20.70
C ARG A 584 4.56 20.31 21.08
N LEU A 585 3.47 21.09 21.11
CA LEU A 585 3.49 22.46 21.62
C LEU A 585 3.86 22.50 23.11
N ALA A 586 3.30 21.60 23.93
CA ALA A 586 3.61 21.52 25.36
C ALA A 586 5.07 21.10 25.60
N LEU A 587 5.60 20.13 24.84
CA LEU A 587 7.01 19.76 24.86
C LEU A 587 7.91 20.95 24.47
N ASN A 588 7.56 21.69 23.41
CA ASN A 588 8.28 22.89 22.99
C ASN A 588 8.25 23.99 24.08
N LYS A 589 7.09 24.27 24.69
CA LYS A 589 6.94 25.26 25.76
C LYS A 589 7.67 24.86 27.05
N LEU A 590 7.73 23.57 27.36
CA LEU A 590 8.55 23.05 28.47
C LEU A 590 10.03 23.34 28.22
N MET A 591 10.53 23.06 27.02
CA MET A 591 11.93 23.30 26.64
C MET A 591 12.29 24.79 26.56
N GLU A 592 11.31 25.67 26.30
CA GLU A 592 11.50 27.13 26.36
C GLU A 592 11.46 27.70 27.79
N GLY A 593 10.69 27.08 28.69
CA GLY A 593 10.60 27.48 30.11
C GLY A 593 11.56 26.77 31.06
N HIS A 594 12.46 25.93 30.54
CA HIS A 594 13.39 25.15 31.36
C HIS A 594 14.66 25.95 31.69
N GLU A 595 14.68 26.54 32.90
CA GLU A 595 15.79 27.39 33.38
C GLU A 595 16.92 26.63 34.10
N ALA A 596 16.89 25.29 34.15
CA ALA A 596 17.79 24.52 35.02
C ALA A 596 19.28 24.68 34.68
N GLY A 597 20.10 24.73 35.73
CA GLY A 597 21.56 24.82 35.66
C GLY A 597 22.29 23.47 35.62
N GLY A 598 21.63 22.41 35.14
CA GLY A 598 22.13 21.04 35.12
C GLY A 598 21.25 20.13 34.25
N LEU A 599 21.66 18.88 34.05
CA LEU A 599 20.79 17.88 33.43
C LEU A 599 19.72 17.41 34.42
N GLU A 600 18.45 17.61 34.07
CA GLU A 600 17.32 17.11 34.84
C GLU A 600 16.78 15.82 34.20
N HIS A 601 16.87 14.70 34.93
CA HIS A 601 16.18 13.46 34.56
C HIS A 601 14.77 13.49 35.16
N VAL A 602 13.77 13.69 34.30
CA VAL A 602 12.35 13.74 34.68
C VAL A 602 11.69 12.44 34.25
N ASP A 603 11.16 11.66 35.19
CA ASP A 603 10.47 10.41 34.87
C ASP A 603 9.20 10.64 34.03
N ILE A 604 8.73 9.58 33.38
CA ILE A 604 7.61 9.66 32.43
C ILE A 604 6.29 10.13 33.07
N GLU A 605 6.06 9.85 34.36
CA GLU A 605 4.82 10.18 35.06
C GLU A 605 4.82 11.65 35.51
N ILE A 606 5.95 12.15 36.05
CA ILE A 606 6.16 13.59 36.31
C ILE A 606 6.08 14.39 35.01
N MET A 607 6.71 13.89 33.94
CA MET A 607 6.69 14.52 32.61
C MET A 607 5.26 14.58 32.03
N THR A 608 4.48 13.50 32.11
CA THR A 608 3.04 13.52 31.78
C THR A 608 2.29 14.56 32.63
N GLY A 609 2.64 14.73 33.90
CA GLY A 609 2.08 15.76 34.78
C GLY A 609 2.39 17.19 34.32
N HIS A 610 3.66 17.47 33.98
CA HIS A 610 4.12 18.77 33.48
C HIS A 610 3.42 19.15 32.15
N LEU A 611 3.37 18.22 31.19
CA LEU A 611 2.68 18.43 29.92
C LEU A 611 1.18 18.73 30.12
N ASN A 612 0.49 17.95 30.97
CA ASN A 612 -0.92 18.20 31.31
C ASN A 612 -1.15 19.56 31.99
N ASN A 613 -0.16 20.13 32.68
CA ASN A 613 -0.28 21.47 33.25
C ASN A 613 -0.14 22.54 32.17
N ILE A 614 0.92 22.48 31.34
CA ILE A 614 1.14 23.41 30.23
C ILE A 614 -0.07 23.44 29.25
N LEU A 615 -0.75 22.31 29.08
CA LEU A 615 -1.95 22.20 28.25
C LEU A 615 -3.20 22.89 28.81
N LYS A 616 -3.27 23.18 30.12
CA LYS A 616 -4.36 23.96 30.73
C LYS A 616 -4.22 25.46 30.43
N ASP A 617 -2.99 25.91 30.18
CA ASP A 617 -2.64 27.32 29.94
C ASP A 617 -2.74 27.71 28.45
N VAL A 618 -3.13 26.79 27.56
CA VAL A 618 -3.39 27.08 26.14
C VAL A 618 -4.73 27.82 26.01
N SER A 619 -4.70 29.05 25.50
CA SER A 619 -5.87 29.93 25.50
C SER A 619 -7.06 29.38 24.67
N PRO A 620 -8.31 29.71 25.03
CA PRO A 620 -9.49 29.30 24.27
C PRO A 620 -9.45 29.69 22.79
N GLU A 621 -8.91 30.88 22.48
CA GLU A 621 -8.75 31.39 21.12
C GLU A 621 -7.71 30.59 20.32
N ASN A 622 -6.67 30.10 20.99
CA ASN A 622 -5.65 29.24 20.37
C ASN A 622 -6.17 27.82 20.17
N MET A 623 -7.01 27.32 21.08
CA MET A 623 -7.77 26.08 20.90
C MET A 623 -8.77 26.17 19.75
N GLU A 624 -9.51 27.27 19.59
CA GLU A 624 -10.41 27.47 18.45
C GLU A 624 -9.61 27.54 17.13
N TYR A 625 -8.54 28.32 17.09
CA TYR A 625 -7.64 28.45 15.94
C TYR A 625 -7.05 27.09 15.51
N LEU A 626 -6.61 26.27 16.47
CA LEU A 626 -6.14 24.91 16.24
C LEU A 626 -7.23 24.01 15.67
N ASN A 627 -8.42 23.98 16.28
CA ASN A 627 -9.56 23.18 15.79
C ASN A 627 -9.95 23.55 14.35
N LYS A 628 -9.84 24.84 13.97
CA LYS A 628 -10.03 25.31 12.60
C LYS A 628 -8.95 24.77 11.66
N LEU A 629 -7.66 25.00 11.98
CA LEU A 629 -6.56 24.59 11.11
C LEU A 629 -6.50 23.07 10.90
N VAL A 630 -6.78 22.27 11.92
CA VAL A 630 -6.84 20.80 11.80
C VAL A 630 -7.92 20.37 10.80
N ARG A 631 -9.12 20.96 10.88
CA ARG A 631 -10.21 20.70 9.92
C ARG A 631 -9.87 21.14 8.50
N GLU A 632 -9.23 22.30 8.35
CA GLU A 632 -8.79 22.82 7.04
C GLU A 632 -7.69 21.94 6.43
N LYS A 633 -6.73 21.45 7.24
CA LYS A 633 -5.69 20.50 6.82
C LYS A 633 -6.29 19.16 6.41
N VAL A 634 -7.10 18.52 7.25
CA VAL A 634 -7.75 17.23 6.92
C VAL A 634 -8.63 17.35 5.67
N ALA A 635 -9.42 18.43 5.54
CA ALA A 635 -10.23 18.67 4.34
C ALA A 635 -9.42 19.00 3.08
N THR A 636 -8.17 19.45 3.22
CA THR A 636 -7.23 19.66 2.10
C THR A 636 -6.58 18.35 1.70
N GLU A 637 -6.12 17.54 2.65
CA GLU A 637 -5.51 16.24 2.36
C GLU A 637 -6.50 15.30 1.68
N ILE A 638 -7.76 15.26 2.14
CA ILE A 638 -8.82 14.46 1.52
C ILE A 638 -8.99 14.79 0.04
N LYS A 639 -8.85 16.06 -0.37
CA LYS A 639 -8.92 16.47 -1.78
C LYS A 639 -7.68 16.09 -2.58
N ALA A 640 -6.50 16.15 -1.97
CA ALA A 640 -5.26 15.70 -2.61
C ALA A 640 -5.29 14.18 -2.84
N LEU A 641 -5.67 13.42 -1.81
CA LEU A 641 -5.87 11.97 -1.88
C LEU A 641 -6.97 11.59 -2.88
N GLU A 642 -8.06 12.35 -2.97
CA GLU A 642 -9.12 12.14 -3.98
C GLU A 642 -8.63 12.35 -5.41
N ALA A 643 -7.79 13.36 -5.64
CA ALA A 643 -7.24 13.67 -6.96
C ALA A 643 -6.21 12.64 -7.45
N VAL A 644 -5.43 12.02 -6.55
CA VAL A 644 -4.44 10.99 -6.88
C VAL A 644 -5.05 9.59 -6.82
N TYR A 645 -5.62 9.20 -5.69
CA TYR A 645 -6.01 7.82 -5.41
C TYR A 645 -7.48 7.50 -5.71
N GLY A 646 -8.36 8.50 -5.83
CA GLY A 646 -9.82 8.29 -6.01
C GLY A 646 -10.23 7.57 -7.30
N MET A 647 -9.29 7.34 -8.22
CA MET A 647 -9.46 6.61 -9.48
C MET A 647 -8.52 5.40 -9.63
N THR A 648 -7.74 5.04 -8.60
CA THR A 648 -6.85 3.87 -8.64
C THR A 648 -7.63 2.57 -8.45
N LYS A 649 -7.06 1.48 -8.94
CA LYS A 649 -7.52 0.11 -8.69
C LYS A 649 -7.48 -0.23 -7.21
N ALA A 650 -6.49 0.23 -6.45
CA ALA A 650 -6.44 0.04 -5.01
C ALA A 650 -7.69 0.60 -4.34
N TYR A 651 -7.98 1.90 -4.50
CA TYR A 651 -9.18 2.51 -3.91
C TYR A 651 -10.47 1.86 -4.43
N LEU A 652 -10.64 1.79 -5.75
CA LEU A 652 -11.90 1.37 -6.36
C LEU A 652 -12.15 -0.14 -6.28
N ASN A 653 -11.15 -1.00 -6.38
CA ASN A 653 -11.34 -2.44 -6.43
C ASN A 653 -11.05 -3.14 -5.09
N VAL A 654 -10.32 -2.52 -4.16
CA VAL A 654 -10.04 -3.10 -2.83
C VAL A 654 -10.91 -2.41 -1.77
N HIS A 655 -10.79 -1.10 -1.61
CA HIS A 655 -11.38 -0.41 -0.44
C HIS A 655 -12.84 0.04 -0.61
N GLU A 656 -13.35 0.23 -1.84
CA GLU A 656 -14.79 0.53 -2.08
C GLU A 656 -15.73 -0.68 -1.96
N ILE A 657 -15.21 -1.92 -1.90
CA ILE A 657 -16.01 -3.16 -1.87
C ILE A 657 -17.03 -3.13 -0.72
N SER A 658 -18.24 -3.65 -0.98
CA SER A 658 -19.30 -3.67 0.02
C SER A 658 -19.86 -5.07 0.25
N ILE A 659 -19.28 -5.77 1.22
CA ILE A 659 -19.72 -7.08 1.70
C ILE A 659 -21.23 -7.12 2.00
N LYS A 660 -21.78 -6.04 2.57
CA LYS A 660 -23.23 -5.88 2.83
C LYS A 660 -24.07 -5.98 1.54
N GLU A 661 -23.60 -5.39 0.46
CA GLU A 661 -24.30 -5.38 -0.84
C GLU A 661 -24.09 -6.69 -1.60
N ILE A 662 -22.91 -7.33 -1.46
CA ILE A 662 -22.65 -8.69 -1.98
C ILE A 662 -23.56 -9.72 -1.32
N LEU A 663 -23.74 -9.66 0.01
CA LEU A 663 -24.68 -10.52 0.74
C LEU A 663 -26.14 -10.31 0.29
N LYS A 664 -26.58 -9.04 0.16
CA LYS A 664 -27.90 -8.70 -0.41
C LYS A 664 -28.08 -9.27 -1.81
N PHE A 665 -27.09 -9.09 -2.68
CA PHE A 665 -27.16 -9.54 -4.07
C PHE A 665 -27.15 -11.06 -4.18
N SER A 666 -26.36 -11.77 -3.36
CA SER A 666 -26.41 -13.24 -3.26
C SER A 666 -27.79 -13.74 -2.84
N LYS A 667 -28.45 -13.08 -1.87
CA LYS A 667 -29.81 -13.42 -1.49
C LYS A 667 -30.80 -13.15 -2.63
N LYS A 668 -30.67 -12.02 -3.33
CA LYS A 668 -31.53 -11.68 -4.47
C LYS A 668 -31.33 -12.62 -5.67
N LEU A 669 -30.13 -13.17 -5.86
CA LEU A 669 -29.88 -14.26 -6.82
C LEU A 669 -30.56 -15.56 -6.38
N GLN A 670 -30.42 -15.97 -5.11
CA GLN A 670 -31.10 -17.16 -4.58
C GLN A 670 -32.62 -17.06 -4.79
N GLU A 671 -33.24 -15.94 -4.37
CA GLU A 671 -34.66 -15.65 -4.60
C GLU A 671 -35.04 -15.74 -6.10
N LEU A 672 -34.23 -15.15 -6.99
CA LEU A 672 -34.47 -15.17 -8.45
C LEU A 672 -34.47 -16.60 -9.03
N PHE A 673 -33.52 -17.44 -8.63
CA PHE A 673 -33.41 -18.81 -9.14
C PHE A 673 -34.38 -19.79 -8.45
N GLU A 674 -34.81 -19.52 -7.22
CA GLU A 674 -35.87 -20.28 -6.55
C GLU A 674 -37.26 -20.09 -7.22
N GLU A 675 -37.49 -18.95 -7.88
CA GLU A 675 -38.69 -18.68 -8.68
C GLU A 675 -38.68 -19.36 -10.06
N VAL A 676 -37.51 -19.69 -10.63
CA VAL A 676 -37.37 -20.27 -11.99
C VAL A 676 -38.18 -21.56 -12.16
N LYS A 677 -38.88 -21.70 -13.30
CA LYS A 677 -39.73 -22.87 -13.63
C LYS A 677 -38.96 -24.20 -13.70
N ASN A 678 -37.70 -24.19 -14.14
CA ASN A 678 -36.86 -25.37 -14.27
C ASN A 678 -36.55 -25.96 -12.88
N ILE A 679 -37.08 -27.16 -12.62
CA ILE A 679 -37.03 -27.83 -11.31
C ILE A 679 -35.59 -28.08 -10.86
N ARG A 680 -34.69 -28.49 -11.77
CA ARG A 680 -33.28 -28.77 -11.43
C ARG A 680 -32.52 -27.50 -11.07
N VAL A 681 -32.64 -26.46 -11.90
CA VAL A 681 -32.02 -25.14 -11.63
C VAL A 681 -32.54 -24.58 -10.30
N ARG A 682 -33.85 -24.67 -10.04
CA ARG A 682 -34.47 -24.30 -8.77
C ARG A 682 -33.88 -25.10 -7.59
N ALA A 683 -33.73 -26.41 -7.73
CA ALA A 683 -33.21 -27.28 -6.69
C ALA A 683 -31.71 -27.06 -6.39
N LEU A 684 -30.91 -26.65 -7.38
CA LEU A 684 -29.50 -26.29 -7.19
C LEU A 684 -29.31 -25.06 -6.28
N TRP A 685 -30.22 -24.10 -6.32
CA TRP A 685 -30.16 -22.87 -5.51
C TRP A 685 -30.84 -22.97 -4.14
N ARG A 686 -31.57 -24.05 -3.87
CA ARG A 686 -32.29 -24.29 -2.61
C ARG A 686 -31.42 -24.85 -1.49
N ASP A 687 -31.98 -24.84 -0.29
CA ASP A 687 -31.53 -25.50 0.95
C ASP A 687 -30.33 -24.82 1.65
N PHE A 688 -29.78 -23.75 1.06
CA PHE A 688 -28.84 -22.86 1.76
C PHE A 688 -29.55 -21.97 2.78
N GLY A 689 -29.36 -22.25 4.08
CA GLY A 689 -29.80 -21.39 5.19
C GLY A 689 -29.22 -19.96 5.15
N ASP A 690 -29.69 -19.09 6.05
CA ASP A 690 -29.25 -17.69 6.13
C ASP A 690 -27.82 -17.52 6.66
N ARG A 691 -27.33 -18.44 7.52
CA ARG A 691 -26.04 -18.34 8.20
C ARG A 691 -25.33 -19.68 8.38
N VAL A 692 -24.00 -19.64 8.36
CA VAL A 692 -23.13 -20.74 8.81
C VAL A 692 -23.12 -20.78 10.34
N VAL A 693 -23.30 -21.96 10.94
CA VAL A 693 -23.30 -22.15 12.40
C VAL A 693 -21.90 -22.52 12.89
N GLU A 694 -21.27 -23.49 12.23
CA GLU A 694 -19.96 -24.04 12.59
C GLU A 694 -18.90 -23.55 11.59
N GLY A 695 -17.97 -22.71 12.06
CA GLY A 695 -16.88 -22.17 11.25
C GLY A 695 -15.68 -21.80 12.12
N ASN A 696 -14.48 -22.14 11.66
CA ASN A 696 -13.24 -21.85 12.38
C ASN A 696 -12.86 -20.37 12.23
N ASN A 697 -12.46 -19.74 13.34
CA ASN A 697 -12.07 -18.33 13.37
C ASN A 697 -10.70 -18.08 12.73
N LYS A 698 -9.86 -19.12 12.54
CA LYS A 698 -8.52 -19.00 11.94
C LYS A 698 -8.50 -19.10 10.41
N ASP A 699 -9.56 -19.57 9.76
CA ASP A 699 -9.56 -19.76 8.31
C ASP A 699 -9.72 -18.42 7.57
N GLU A 700 -8.87 -18.13 6.58
CA GLU A 700 -9.03 -17.08 5.56
C GLU A 700 -8.56 -17.66 4.20
N GLY A 701 -9.11 -17.20 3.08
CA GLY A 701 -8.77 -17.66 1.73
C GLY A 701 -9.57 -18.88 1.26
N ASP A 702 -8.98 -19.62 0.32
CA ASP A 702 -9.52 -20.88 -0.21
C ASP A 702 -9.60 -21.95 0.90
N ILE A 703 -10.72 -22.67 0.96
CA ILE A 703 -10.92 -23.79 1.89
C ILE A 703 -11.72 -24.92 1.23
N ASP A 704 -11.64 -26.13 1.79
CA ASP A 704 -12.48 -27.25 1.35
C ASP A 704 -13.06 -27.95 2.58
N ARG A 705 -14.23 -27.50 3.05
CA ARG A 705 -14.88 -28.07 4.25
C ARG A 705 -16.38 -28.19 4.10
N ILE A 706 -16.93 -29.26 4.67
CA ILE A 706 -18.37 -29.40 4.90
C ILE A 706 -18.71 -28.65 6.20
N ILE A 707 -19.73 -27.79 6.14
CA ILE A 707 -20.18 -26.97 7.27
C ILE A 707 -21.70 -27.03 7.43
N VAL A 708 -22.17 -26.82 8.66
CA VAL A 708 -23.59 -26.85 9.02
C VAL A 708 -24.20 -25.44 8.99
N MET A 709 -25.35 -25.33 8.33
CA MET A 709 -26.14 -24.10 8.20
C MET A 709 -27.20 -24.01 9.29
N ASN A 710 -27.77 -22.82 9.53
CA ASN A 710 -28.75 -22.57 10.59
C ASN A 710 -30.13 -23.23 10.38
N ASN A 711 -30.32 -23.92 9.25
CA ASN A 711 -31.45 -24.80 8.95
C ASN A 711 -31.06 -26.29 9.06
N ASN A 712 -29.94 -26.61 9.71
CA ASN A 712 -29.31 -27.94 9.82
C ASN A 712 -28.81 -28.57 8.49
N GLU A 713 -29.07 -27.93 7.36
CA GLU A 713 -28.53 -28.35 6.06
C GLU A 713 -27.01 -28.24 6.00
N ARG A 714 -26.39 -29.06 5.15
CA ARG A 714 -24.93 -29.12 4.99
C ARG A 714 -24.52 -28.55 3.63
N ALA A 715 -23.60 -27.59 3.67
CA ALA A 715 -23.02 -26.97 2.49
C ALA A 715 -21.50 -27.17 2.45
N ARG A 716 -20.89 -27.06 1.27
CA ARG A 716 -19.44 -26.97 1.11
C ARG A 716 -19.02 -25.52 1.21
N ALA A 717 -18.23 -25.16 2.21
CA ALA A 717 -17.46 -23.93 2.17
C ALA A 717 -16.27 -24.12 1.22
N ILE A 718 -16.20 -23.29 0.18
CA ILE A 718 -15.07 -23.28 -0.78
C ILE A 718 -14.14 -22.06 -0.59
N PHE A 719 -14.60 -21.04 0.14
CA PHE A 719 -13.81 -19.86 0.48
C PHE A 719 -14.34 -19.23 1.76
N VAL A 720 -13.47 -18.57 2.53
CA VAL A 720 -13.84 -17.76 3.69
C VAL A 720 -12.97 -16.51 3.81
N MET A 721 -13.56 -15.39 4.21
CA MET A 721 -12.79 -14.19 4.57
C MET A 721 -13.47 -13.36 5.65
N SER A 722 -12.68 -12.60 6.39
CA SER A 722 -13.18 -11.56 7.28
C SER A 722 -13.74 -10.38 6.48
N PRO A 723 -14.85 -9.75 6.92
CA PRO A 723 -15.52 -8.69 6.14
C PRO A 723 -14.67 -7.42 5.96
N ASP A 724 -13.69 -7.22 6.84
CA ASP A 724 -12.77 -6.09 6.82
C ASP A 724 -11.37 -6.45 6.24
N ASN A 725 -11.21 -7.67 5.70
CA ASN A 725 -9.99 -8.07 4.97
C ASN A 725 -9.82 -7.20 3.71
N ARG A 726 -8.61 -6.66 3.49
CA ARG A 726 -8.24 -5.81 2.34
C ARG A 726 -7.04 -6.33 1.54
N ASP A 727 -6.63 -7.57 1.77
CA ASP A 727 -5.58 -8.21 0.97
C ASP A 727 -6.05 -8.36 -0.50
N PRO A 728 -5.32 -7.79 -1.49
CA PRO A 728 -5.68 -7.92 -2.89
C PRO A 728 -5.69 -9.36 -3.42
N SER A 729 -4.91 -10.28 -2.83
CA SER A 729 -4.90 -11.70 -3.23
C SER A 729 -6.17 -12.41 -2.78
N ILE A 730 -6.55 -12.27 -1.50
CA ILE A 730 -7.76 -12.87 -0.92
C ILE A 730 -9.02 -12.27 -1.57
N ILE A 731 -9.05 -10.96 -1.80
CA ILE A 731 -10.16 -10.31 -2.50
C ILE A 731 -10.22 -10.77 -3.97
N SER A 732 -9.09 -11.00 -4.66
CA SER A 732 -9.10 -11.58 -6.01
C SER A 732 -9.74 -12.97 -6.01
N GLY A 733 -9.25 -13.90 -5.18
CA GLY A 733 -9.82 -15.26 -5.09
C GLY A 733 -11.32 -15.26 -4.79
N PHE A 734 -11.75 -14.48 -3.78
CA PHE A 734 -13.17 -14.29 -3.47
C PHE A 734 -13.96 -13.74 -4.67
N ALA A 735 -13.46 -12.68 -5.31
CA ALA A 735 -14.16 -12.04 -6.42
C ALA A 735 -14.27 -12.96 -7.63
N ASP A 736 -13.20 -13.68 -7.95
CA ASP A 736 -13.06 -14.45 -9.18
C ASP A 736 -13.89 -15.76 -9.14
N ILE A 737 -14.00 -16.41 -7.98
CA ILE A 737 -14.95 -17.52 -7.74
C ILE A 737 -16.40 -17.04 -7.86
N VAL A 738 -16.78 -15.98 -7.11
CA VAL A 738 -18.15 -15.45 -7.08
C VAL A 738 -18.58 -14.98 -8.48
N ARG A 739 -17.75 -14.19 -9.17
CA ARG A 739 -18.02 -13.68 -10.51
C ARG A 739 -18.22 -14.83 -11.50
N SER A 740 -17.33 -15.82 -11.50
CA SER A 740 -17.39 -16.93 -12.45
C SER A 740 -18.66 -17.75 -12.29
N SER A 741 -19.00 -18.17 -11.07
CA SER A 741 -20.24 -18.93 -10.81
C SER A 741 -21.50 -18.10 -11.09
N TRP A 742 -21.54 -16.82 -10.71
CA TRP A 742 -22.73 -15.98 -10.90
C TRP A 742 -22.93 -15.54 -12.36
N TYR A 743 -21.88 -15.19 -13.10
CA TYR A 743 -22.00 -14.92 -14.54
C TYR A 743 -22.47 -16.17 -15.29
N ALA A 744 -21.91 -17.35 -14.99
CA ALA A 744 -22.30 -18.62 -15.61
C ALA A 744 -23.73 -19.04 -15.24
N SER A 745 -24.17 -18.76 -14.02
CA SER A 745 -25.56 -19.01 -13.63
C SER A 745 -26.52 -18.04 -14.33
N LEU A 746 -26.20 -16.74 -14.35
CA LEU A 746 -27.01 -15.69 -14.95
C LEU A 746 -27.11 -15.79 -16.47
N SER A 747 -26.08 -16.30 -17.15
CA SER A 747 -26.06 -16.45 -18.62
C SER A 747 -27.25 -17.27 -19.14
N ASN A 748 -27.73 -18.25 -18.36
CA ASN A 748 -28.93 -19.04 -18.65
C ASN A 748 -30.17 -18.18 -18.97
N PHE A 749 -30.31 -16.99 -18.38
CA PHE A 749 -31.41 -16.07 -18.69
C PHE A 749 -31.38 -15.55 -20.14
N VAL A 750 -30.22 -15.47 -20.80
CA VAL A 750 -30.13 -14.97 -22.18
C VAL A 750 -30.86 -15.88 -23.18
N TRP A 751 -30.97 -17.18 -22.86
CA TRP A 751 -31.71 -18.17 -23.67
C TRP A 751 -33.16 -18.40 -23.22
N ALA A 752 -33.70 -17.59 -22.30
CA ALA A 752 -35.05 -17.79 -21.75
C ALA A 752 -36.19 -17.71 -22.78
N ASP A 753 -37.19 -18.58 -22.63
CA ASP A 753 -38.30 -18.81 -23.56
C ASP A 753 -39.67 -18.95 -22.83
N GLU A 754 -40.67 -19.52 -23.50
CA GLU A 754 -42.01 -19.77 -22.95
C GLU A 754 -42.00 -20.85 -21.84
N LYS A 755 -41.12 -21.86 -21.98
CA LYS A 755 -40.94 -22.95 -21.01
C LYS A 755 -40.19 -22.47 -19.78
N GLY A 756 -39.29 -21.50 -19.90
CA GLY A 756 -38.72 -20.73 -18.78
C GLY A 756 -37.26 -20.34 -18.99
N VAL A 757 -36.45 -20.51 -17.95
CA VAL A 757 -34.99 -20.39 -18.03
C VAL A 757 -34.41 -21.80 -18.24
N PRO A 758 -33.78 -22.08 -19.40
CA PRO A 758 -33.16 -23.38 -19.65
C PRO A 758 -31.86 -23.54 -18.86
N GLU A 759 -31.45 -24.78 -18.60
CA GLU A 759 -30.12 -25.09 -18.04
C GLU A 759 -29.12 -25.29 -19.19
N HIS A 760 -28.83 -24.19 -19.89
CA HIS A 760 -27.90 -24.18 -21.02
C HIS A 760 -26.45 -24.35 -20.53
N VAL A 761 -26.11 -23.64 -19.46
CA VAL A 761 -24.83 -23.68 -18.74
C VAL A 761 -25.01 -24.52 -17.47
N ALA A 762 -24.34 -25.69 -17.43
CA ALA A 762 -24.31 -26.56 -16.26
C ALA A 762 -23.32 -26.02 -15.23
N MET A 763 -23.81 -25.20 -14.31
CA MET A 763 -23.01 -24.57 -13.26
C MET A 763 -23.61 -24.90 -11.89
N LEU A 764 -22.80 -25.45 -10.98
CA LEU A 764 -23.19 -25.67 -9.60
C LEU A 764 -23.05 -24.33 -8.85
N PRO A 765 -24.16 -23.67 -8.48
CA PRO A 765 -24.13 -22.28 -8.05
C PRO A 765 -23.46 -22.11 -6.69
N VAL A 766 -22.91 -20.92 -6.47
CA VAL A 766 -22.43 -20.49 -5.16
C VAL A 766 -23.35 -19.45 -4.54
N VAL A 767 -23.48 -19.47 -3.21
CA VAL A 767 -24.10 -18.38 -2.44
C VAL A 767 -23.11 -17.83 -1.41
N VAL A 768 -23.14 -16.52 -1.21
CA VAL A 768 -22.36 -15.83 -0.18
C VAL A 768 -23.23 -15.66 1.06
N LYS A 769 -22.81 -16.21 2.21
CA LYS A 769 -23.51 -16.12 3.49
C LYS A 769 -22.56 -15.63 4.58
N LYS A 770 -23.12 -15.12 5.69
CA LYS A 770 -22.36 -14.68 6.87
C LYS A 770 -22.45 -15.72 7.99
N GLY A 771 -21.32 -16.08 8.59
CA GLY A 771 -21.28 -16.99 9.72
C GLY A 771 -21.65 -16.35 11.06
N THR A 772 -21.95 -17.20 12.04
CA THR A 772 -22.04 -16.86 13.48
C THR A 772 -20.82 -16.10 13.97
N ASN A 773 -19.62 -16.53 13.56
CA ASN A 773 -18.34 -15.87 13.87
C ASN A 773 -18.07 -14.56 13.11
N GLY A 774 -19.02 -14.09 12.30
CA GLY A 774 -18.91 -12.82 11.59
C GLY A 774 -18.19 -12.87 10.24
N LYS A 775 -17.49 -13.96 9.91
CA LYS A 775 -16.82 -14.15 8.61
C LYS A 775 -17.83 -14.38 7.47
N ILE A 776 -17.33 -14.22 6.25
CA ILE A 776 -18.07 -14.33 5.00
C ILE A 776 -17.63 -15.61 4.29
N TYR A 777 -18.58 -16.44 3.90
CA TYR A 777 -18.32 -17.75 3.30
C TYR A 777 -18.90 -17.81 1.89
N ILE A 778 -18.13 -18.34 0.93
CA ILE A 778 -18.67 -18.83 -0.35
C ILE A 778 -19.09 -20.28 -0.13
N LEU A 779 -20.38 -20.55 -0.34
CA LEU A 779 -20.99 -21.86 -0.16
C LEU A 779 -21.37 -22.47 -1.51
N GLN A 780 -21.10 -23.77 -1.68
CA GLN A 780 -21.55 -24.56 -2.82
C GLN A 780 -22.36 -25.77 -2.31
N LYS A 781 -23.33 -26.24 -3.09
CA LYS A 781 -24.21 -27.35 -2.68
C LYS A 781 -23.43 -28.68 -2.67
N LEU A 782 -23.70 -29.54 -1.68
CA LEU A 782 -23.10 -30.86 -1.65
C LEU A 782 -23.69 -31.75 -2.75
N VAL A 783 -22.79 -32.37 -3.52
CA VAL A 783 -23.09 -33.30 -4.61
C VAL A 783 -22.14 -34.49 -4.52
N PRO A 784 -22.57 -35.75 -4.79
CA PRO A 784 -21.66 -36.88 -4.91
C PRO A 784 -20.60 -36.64 -5.99
N VAL A 785 -19.37 -37.12 -5.77
CA VAL A 785 -18.28 -37.03 -6.76
C VAL A 785 -18.63 -37.86 -8.00
N PHE A 786 -18.36 -37.32 -9.19
CA PHE A 786 -18.66 -37.96 -10.47
C PHE A 786 -17.41 -38.63 -11.05
N ASP A 787 -17.20 -39.89 -10.67
CA ASP A 787 -15.98 -40.68 -10.96
C ASP A 787 -16.01 -41.43 -12.31
N ARG A 788 -16.79 -40.93 -13.29
CA ARG A 788 -16.73 -41.49 -14.66
C ARG A 788 -15.50 -40.95 -15.38
N LYS A 789 -14.81 -41.80 -16.14
CA LYS A 789 -13.81 -41.36 -17.13
C LYS A 789 -14.45 -40.35 -18.09
N LEU A 790 -14.06 -39.08 -17.98
CA LEU A 790 -14.63 -37.91 -18.67
C LEU A 790 -14.35 -37.88 -20.18
N GLU A 791 -14.03 -39.02 -20.79
CA GLU A 791 -13.19 -39.03 -21.98
C GLU A 791 -13.91 -38.57 -23.24
N ASP A 792 -15.22 -38.79 -23.49
CA ASP A 792 -15.82 -38.38 -24.78
C ASP A 792 -17.02 -37.42 -24.71
N GLU A 793 -17.85 -37.44 -23.66
CA GLU A 793 -19.00 -36.51 -23.56
C GLU A 793 -18.56 -35.06 -23.33
N PHE A 794 -17.48 -34.82 -22.58
CA PHE A 794 -17.03 -33.48 -22.17
C PHE A 794 -15.89 -32.90 -23.04
N LYS A 795 -15.29 -33.68 -23.96
CA LYS A 795 -14.27 -33.19 -24.92
C LYS A 795 -14.79 -32.09 -25.87
N LYS A 796 -16.11 -31.86 -25.94
CA LYS A 796 -16.72 -30.74 -26.64
C LYS A 796 -17.32 -29.76 -25.63
N PRO A 797 -16.57 -28.74 -25.17
CA PRO A 797 -17.17 -27.59 -24.49
C PRO A 797 -18.06 -26.83 -25.48
N HIS A 798 -19.31 -27.25 -25.59
CA HIS A 798 -20.36 -26.63 -26.40
C HIS A 798 -20.81 -25.25 -25.86
N ASP A 799 -20.22 -24.84 -24.74
CA ASP A 799 -20.50 -23.59 -24.05
C ASP A 799 -19.20 -22.78 -23.90
N HIS A 800 -19.21 -21.57 -24.47
CA HIS A 800 -18.08 -20.64 -24.38
C HIS A 800 -17.80 -20.20 -22.93
N PHE A 801 -18.80 -20.22 -22.05
CA PHE A 801 -18.64 -19.81 -20.65
C PHE A 801 -17.69 -20.72 -19.85
N LEU A 802 -17.65 -22.02 -20.15
CA LEU A 802 -16.75 -22.96 -19.46
C LEU A 802 -15.31 -22.92 -19.98
N SER A 803 -15.02 -22.18 -21.07
CA SER A 803 -13.66 -22.09 -21.62
C SER A 803 -12.66 -21.33 -20.73
N ASN A 804 -13.17 -20.49 -19.82
CA ASN A 804 -12.39 -19.75 -18.83
C ASN A 804 -12.15 -20.52 -17.51
N VAL A 805 -12.64 -21.75 -17.40
CA VAL A 805 -12.37 -22.68 -16.28
C VAL A 805 -11.18 -23.59 -16.64
N ASP A 806 -10.37 -24.03 -15.67
CA ASP A 806 -9.50 -25.18 -15.92
C ASP A 806 -10.20 -26.53 -15.72
N LEU A 807 -10.78 -27.03 -16.81
CA LEU A 807 -11.47 -28.32 -16.88
C LEU A 807 -10.56 -29.53 -16.59
N LEU A 808 -9.22 -29.37 -16.56
CA LEU A 808 -8.29 -30.44 -16.18
C LEU A 808 -8.06 -30.50 -14.66
N GLU A 809 -8.14 -29.36 -13.96
CA GLU A 809 -8.01 -29.28 -12.50
C GLU A 809 -9.36 -29.26 -11.76
N THR A 810 -10.46 -28.98 -12.47
CA THR A 810 -11.81 -28.89 -11.91
C THR A 810 -12.34 -30.27 -11.51
N ARG A 811 -12.84 -30.37 -10.28
CA ARG A 811 -13.50 -31.59 -9.76
C ARG A 811 -14.93 -31.67 -10.29
N TRP A 812 -15.49 -32.87 -10.45
CA TRP A 812 -16.83 -33.07 -11.01
C TRP A 812 -17.77 -33.76 -10.04
N GLY A 813 -19.05 -33.36 -10.04
CA GLY A 813 -20.08 -33.86 -9.14
C GLY A 813 -21.42 -34.10 -9.82
N ALA A 814 -22.17 -35.09 -9.34
CA ALA A 814 -23.45 -35.51 -9.90
C ALA A 814 -24.62 -34.80 -9.22
N PHE A 815 -25.51 -34.20 -9.99
CA PHE A 815 -26.81 -33.72 -9.51
C PHE A 815 -27.89 -34.04 -10.55
N ASP A 816 -28.94 -34.75 -10.13
CA ASP A 816 -30.05 -35.18 -11.01
C ASP A 816 -29.57 -35.80 -12.35
N GLY A 817 -28.64 -36.76 -12.25
CA GLY A 817 -28.05 -37.48 -13.39
C GLY A 817 -27.04 -36.68 -14.23
N ARG A 818 -26.95 -35.36 -14.08
CA ARG A 818 -26.02 -34.49 -14.83
C ARG A 818 -24.75 -34.22 -14.03
N ALA A 819 -23.60 -34.14 -14.70
CA ALA A 819 -22.34 -33.75 -14.07
C ALA A 819 -22.16 -32.22 -14.10
N TYR A 820 -21.63 -31.69 -12.99
CA TYR A 820 -21.36 -30.27 -12.78
C TYR A 820 -19.92 -30.05 -12.29
N PRO A 821 -19.30 -28.91 -12.64
CA PRO A 821 -18.03 -28.52 -12.07
C PRO A 821 -18.21 -28.11 -10.59
N ILE A 822 -17.45 -28.75 -9.71
CA ILE A 822 -17.23 -28.40 -8.30
C ILE A 822 -15.82 -27.81 -8.18
N ASP A 823 -15.59 -26.89 -7.24
CA ASP A 823 -14.23 -26.37 -6.96
C ASP A 823 -13.56 -25.78 -8.22
N ILE A 824 -14.17 -24.71 -8.72
CA ILE A 824 -13.85 -24.10 -10.01
C ILE A 824 -12.66 -23.17 -9.87
N LYS A 825 -11.57 -23.49 -10.58
CA LYS A 825 -10.44 -22.57 -10.78
C LYS A 825 -10.66 -21.72 -12.04
N PRO A 826 -10.95 -20.40 -11.91
CA PRO A 826 -11.04 -19.50 -13.06
C PRO A 826 -9.63 -19.12 -13.56
N LYS A 827 -9.49 -18.93 -14.88
CA LYS A 827 -8.20 -18.63 -15.52
C LYS A 827 -7.83 -17.15 -15.55
N ASP A 828 -8.81 -16.26 -15.72
CA ASP A 828 -8.65 -14.81 -15.66
C ASP A 828 -10.04 -14.13 -15.55
N THR A 829 -10.23 -13.29 -14.54
CA THR A 829 -11.36 -12.35 -14.41
C THR A 829 -10.92 -10.90 -14.10
N SER A 830 -9.63 -10.57 -14.30
CA SER A 830 -9.04 -9.21 -14.21
C SER A 830 -9.59 -8.20 -15.22
N ARG A 831 -10.35 -8.68 -16.20
CA ARG A 831 -11.06 -7.88 -17.21
C ARG A 831 -12.58 -7.91 -17.03
N GLY A 832 -13.07 -8.55 -15.96
CA GLY A 832 -14.49 -8.76 -15.68
C GLY A 832 -15.20 -9.53 -16.77
N VAL A 833 -16.52 -9.35 -16.85
CA VAL A 833 -17.37 -10.01 -17.87
C VAL A 833 -16.95 -9.66 -19.31
N TYR A 834 -16.21 -8.56 -19.51
CA TYR A 834 -15.84 -8.05 -20.83
C TYR A 834 -14.85 -8.95 -21.60
N ALA A 835 -14.06 -9.79 -20.92
CA ALA A 835 -13.08 -10.69 -21.56
C ALA A 835 -13.22 -12.18 -21.14
N TYR A 836 -14.43 -12.61 -20.74
CA TYR A 836 -14.71 -13.92 -20.12
C TYR A 836 -14.48 -15.18 -21.02
N ALA A 837 -13.72 -15.09 -22.11
CA ALA A 837 -13.24 -16.26 -22.87
C ALA A 837 -11.92 -16.05 -23.65
N THR A 838 -11.16 -14.97 -23.41
CA THR A 838 -10.06 -14.54 -24.32
C THR A 838 -8.82 -15.46 -24.34
N SER A 839 -8.79 -16.55 -23.58
CA SER A 839 -7.59 -17.38 -23.39
C SER A 839 -7.27 -18.37 -24.52
N LYS A 840 -8.25 -18.83 -25.33
CA LYS A 840 -8.02 -19.75 -26.47
C LYS A 840 -9.19 -19.97 -27.46
N ALA A 841 -10.43 -19.61 -27.12
CA ALA A 841 -11.61 -20.30 -27.65
C ALA A 841 -12.03 -20.01 -29.12
N SER A 842 -11.57 -18.92 -29.75
CA SER A 842 -12.35 -18.31 -30.84
C SER A 842 -11.70 -18.22 -32.23
N LYS A 843 -10.60 -18.93 -32.51
CA LYS A 843 -9.97 -19.02 -33.86
C LYS A 843 -10.88 -19.50 -35.02
N ARG A 844 -12.19 -19.75 -34.82
CA ARG A 844 -13.07 -20.45 -35.79
C ARG A 844 -14.53 -19.99 -35.97
N SER A 845 -15.17 -19.17 -35.12
CA SER A 845 -16.63 -18.91 -35.25
C SER A 845 -17.07 -17.44 -35.34
N LEU A 846 -16.40 -16.49 -34.69
CA LEU A 846 -16.74 -15.07 -34.78
C LEU A 846 -15.84 -14.30 -35.74
N SER A 847 -16.25 -13.07 -36.09
CA SER A 847 -15.46 -12.22 -36.97
C SER A 847 -14.17 -11.81 -36.25
N PRO A 848 -12.96 -12.07 -36.81
CA PRO A 848 -11.68 -11.69 -36.19
C PRO A 848 -11.56 -10.18 -35.92
N TYR A 849 -12.42 -9.36 -36.53
CA TYR A 849 -12.51 -7.92 -36.32
C TYR A 849 -13.31 -7.53 -35.05
N LEU A 850 -14.09 -8.42 -34.44
CA LEU A 850 -14.67 -8.18 -33.10
C LEU A 850 -13.57 -8.32 -32.04
N GLU A 851 -12.89 -9.47 -32.04
CA GLU A 851 -11.67 -9.75 -31.26
C GLU A 851 -10.65 -8.64 -31.44
N MET A 852 -10.17 -8.38 -32.66
CA MET A 852 -9.16 -7.34 -32.92
C MET A 852 -9.58 -5.93 -32.47
N VAL A 853 -10.88 -5.60 -32.37
CA VAL A 853 -11.32 -4.30 -31.81
C VAL A 853 -11.40 -4.33 -30.29
N GLN A 854 -11.87 -5.43 -29.69
CA GLN A 854 -12.01 -5.57 -28.24
C GLN A 854 -10.67 -5.79 -27.56
N ASP A 855 -9.90 -6.78 -28.04
CA ASP A 855 -8.52 -7.02 -27.62
C ASP A 855 -7.71 -5.75 -27.83
N LYS A 856 -7.80 -5.05 -28.97
CA LYS A 856 -7.08 -3.78 -29.14
C LYS A 856 -7.59 -2.65 -28.25
N VAL A 857 -8.86 -2.58 -27.86
CA VAL A 857 -9.32 -1.59 -26.85
C VAL A 857 -8.67 -1.85 -25.50
N PHE A 858 -8.75 -3.09 -25.00
CA PHE A 858 -8.23 -3.44 -23.69
C PHE A 858 -6.69 -3.51 -23.66
N HIS A 859 -6.06 -3.97 -24.76
CA HIS A 859 -4.61 -4.01 -24.94
C HIS A 859 -4.00 -2.62 -25.17
N ASP A 860 -4.56 -1.77 -26.04
CA ASP A 860 -4.09 -0.38 -26.17
C ASP A 860 -4.15 0.33 -24.81
N TYR A 861 -5.17 0.04 -23.98
CA TYR A 861 -5.25 0.58 -22.63
C TYR A 861 -4.15 0.02 -21.71
N HIS A 862 -3.96 -1.30 -21.68
CA HIS A 862 -2.85 -1.94 -20.95
C HIS A 862 -1.47 -1.40 -21.34
N THR A 863 -1.27 -0.94 -22.58
CA THR A 863 0.00 -0.38 -23.06
C THR A 863 0.14 1.15 -22.92
N CYS A 864 -0.94 1.88 -22.66
CA CYS A 864 -0.96 3.37 -22.75
C CYS A 864 -1.41 4.11 -21.48
N ARG A 865 -1.69 3.43 -20.37
CA ARG A 865 -1.79 4.04 -19.02
C ARG A 865 -0.98 3.22 -18.02
N THR A 866 -0.58 3.84 -16.90
CA THR A 866 0.05 3.13 -15.77
C THR A 866 -0.90 2.04 -15.23
N PRO A 867 -0.37 0.88 -14.80
CA PRO A 867 -1.18 -0.29 -14.47
C PRO A 867 -2.09 -0.10 -13.25
N GLU A 868 -1.89 0.96 -12.46
CA GLU A 868 -2.59 1.21 -11.20
C GLU A 868 -3.91 1.95 -11.34
N TRP A 869 -4.16 2.63 -12.47
CA TRP A 869 -5.39 3.39 -12.69
C TRP A 869 -6.50 2.51 -13.26
N ALA A 870 -7.74 2.77 -12.85
CA ALA A 870 -8.92 2.13 -13.43
C ALA A 870 -9.62 3.07 -14.41
N MET A 871 -10.07 2.54 -15.55
CA MET A 871 -10.93 3.29 -16.47
C MET A 871 -12.37 3.25 -15.96
N THR A 872 -13.08 4.39 -15.95
CA THR A 872 -14.53 4.34 -15.69
C THR A 872 -15.25 3.60 -16.81
N ALA A 873 -16.33 2.89 -16.50
CA ALA A 873 -17.19 2.31 -17.53
C ALA A 873 -17.72 3.39 -18.52
N SER A 874 -17.90 4.64 -18.08
CA SER A 874 -18.27 5.79 -18.93
C SER A 874 -17.19 6.16 -19.97
N GLU A 875 -15.91 6.23 -19.56
CA GLU A 875 -14.78 6.40 -20.50
C GLU A 875 -14.68 5.21 -21.46
N CYS A 876 -14.77 3.98 -20.93
CA CYS A 876 -14.66 2.75 -21.72
C CYS A 876 -15.74 2.67 -22.80
N LEU A 877 -16.99 2.96 -22.44
CA LEU A 877 -18.08 3.05 -23.41
C LEU A 877 -17.85 4.16 -24.44
N THR A 878 -17.24 5.28 -24.05
CA THR A 878 -16.93 6.39 -24.96
C THR A 878 -15.89 5.99 -26.01
N ASP A 879 -14.78 5.36 -25.61
CA ASP A 879 -13.75 4.91 -26.56
C ASP A 879 -14.20 3.69 -27.39
N VAL A 880 -14.98 2.76 -26.82
CA VAL A 880 -15.64 1.69 -27.58
C VAL A 880 -16.59 2.27 -28.63
N ASN A 881 -17.46 3.23 -28.26
CA ASN A 881 -18.35 3.91 -29.22
C ASN A 881 -17.56 4.63 -30.32
N LYS A 882 -16.51 5.38 -29.96
CA LYS A 882 -15.65 6.12 -30.90
C LYS A 882 -14.95 5.20 -31.91
N ARG A 883 -14.52 4.02 -31.50
CA ARG A 883 -13.96 3.00 -32.41
C ARG A 883 -15.03 2.28 -33.24
N LEU A 884 -16.26 2.16 -32.72
CA LEU A 884 -17.42 1.60 -33.44
C LEU A 884 -18.08 2.59 -34.42
N GLN A 885 -17.87 3.90 -34.31
CA GLN A 885 -18.48 4.91 -35.21
C GLN A 885 -18.12 4.74 -36.70
N GLY A 886 -17.01 4.05 -37.02
CA GLY A 886 -16.68 3.66 -38.40
C GLY A 886 -17.43 2.40 -38.90
N ARG A 887 -18.23 1.75 -38.05
CA ARG A 887 -18.76 0.38 -38.24
C ARG A 887 -20.28 0.31 -38.41
N ASP A 888 -21.02 1.41 -38.21
CA ASP A 888 -22.48 1.41 -38.34
C ASP A 888 -22.94 0.94 -39.74
N SER A 889 -22.18 1.25 -40.80
CA SER A 889 -22.42 0.72 -42.15
C SER A 889 -22.33 -0.81 -42.23
N TRP A 890 -21.37 -1.43 -41.54
CA TRP A 890 -21.19 -2.89 -41.50
C TRP A 890 -22.28 -3.57 -40.67
N VAL A 891 -22.60 -3.02 -39.49
CA VAL A 891 -23.69 -3.53 -38.63
C VAL A 891 -25.02 -3.43 -39.38
N ASN A 892 -25.33 -2.27 -39.98
CA ASN A 892 -26.51 -2.11 -40.81
C ASN A 892 -26.52 -3.07 -42.01
N SER A 893 -25.38 -3.36 -42.64
CA SER A 893 -25.31 -4.37 -43.72
C SER A 893 -25.67 -5.79 -43.25
N ILE A 894 -25.35 -6.15 -42.00
CA ILE A 894 -25.74 -7.43 -41.40
C ILE A 894 -27.22 -7.41 -41.02
N LEU A 895 -27.74 -6.31 -40.45
CA LEU A 895 -29.16 -6.17 -40.13
C LEU A 895 -30.03 -6.23 -41.39
N GLU A 896 -29.63 -5.60 -42.50
CA GLU A 896 -30.33 -5.70 -43.78
C GLU A 896 -30.26 -7.12 -44.38
N ARG A 897 -29.14 -7.83 -44.23
CA ARG A 897 -29.07 -9.25 -44.60
C ARG A 897 -29.98 -10.12 -43.73
N ALA A 898 -30.07 -9.84 -42.42
CA ALA A 898 -30.95 -10.56 -41.50
C ALA A 898 -32.43 -10.31 -41.83
N LYS A 899 -32.84 -9.05 -42.06
CA LYS A 899 -34.18 -8.69 -42.55
C LYS A 899 -34.53 -9.43 -43.83
N LYS A 900 -33.64 -9.43 -44.84
CA LYS A 900 -33.84 -10.12 -46.13
C LYS A 900 -33.91 -11.64 -45.99
N ASN A 901 -33.14 -12.25 -45.07
CA ASN A 901 -33.23 -13.68 -44.79
C ASN A 901 -34.55 -14.04 -44.09
N ASN A 902 -35.01 -13.24 -43.12
CA ASN A 902 -36.28 -13.46 -42.43
C ASN A 902 -37.47 -13.27 -43.38
N ALA A 903 -37.42 -12.28 -44.29
CA ALA A 903 -38.40 -12.11 -45.36
C ALA A 903 -38.46 -13.37 -46.24
N LYS A 904 -37.32 -13.85 -46.76
CA LYS A 904 -37.26 -15.08 -47.56
C LYS A 904 -37.73 -16.33 -46.82
N GLN A 905 -37.47 -16.46 -45.52
CA GLN A 905 -38.01 -17.56 -44.72
C GLN A 905 -39.53 -17.46 -44.51
N LYS A 906 -40.10 -16.26 -44.52
CA LYS A 906 -41.55 -16.05 -44.48
C LYS A 906 -42.19 -16.41 -45.83
N GLU A 907 -41.63 -15.90 -46.92
CA GLU A 907 -42.00 -16.25 -48.31
C GLU A 907 -41.97 -17.78 -48.51
N GLN A 908 -40.87 -18.45 -48.13
CA GLN A 908 -40.75 -19.92 -48.26
C GLN A 908 -41.69 -20.72 -47.34
N LYS A 909 -42.12 -20.16 -46.20
CA LYS A 909 -43.17 -20.78 -45.36
C LYS A 909 -44.54 -20.60 -45.98
N GLU A 910 -44.80 -19.45 -46.60
CA GLU A 910 -46.04 -19.16 -47.32
C GLU A 910 -46.14 -20.01 -48.60
N GLU A 911 -45.09 -20.12 -49.42
CA GLU A 911 -45.02 -21.06 -50.57
C GLU A 911 -45.23 -22.52 -50.17
N LYS A 912 -44.63 -22.98 -49.06
CA LYS A 912 -44.82 -24.35 -48.57
C LYS A 912 -46.23 -24.60 -48.06
N LYS A 913 -46.88 -23.59 -47.48
CA LYS A 913 -48.30 -23.66 -47.11
C LYS A 913 -49.17 -23.74 -48.37
N ASP A 914 -48.94 -22.85 -49.32
CA ASP A 914 -49.64 -22.81 -50.61
C ASP A 914 -49.54 -24.13 -51.40
N LYS A 915 -48.37 -24.79 -51.37
CA LYS A 915 -48.21 -26.13 -51.95
C LYS A 915 -49.03 -27.18 -51.20
N LYS A 916 -48.97 -27.22 -49.88
CA LYS A 916 -49.71 -28.20 -49.05
C LYS A 916 -51.23 -28.03 -49.16
N ASP A 917 -51.70 -26.79 -49.31
CA ASP A 917 -53.11 -26.45 -49.53
C ASP A 917 -53.56 -26.70 -51.00
N LYS A 918 -52.62 -26.76 -51.96
CA LYS A 918 -52.87 -27.20 -53.36
C LYS A 918 -52.86 -28.72 -53.51
N GLU A 919 -52.00 -29.43 -52.80
CA GLU A 919 -51.98 -30.90 -52.73
C GLU A 919 -53.29 -31.41 -52.10
N LYS A 920 -53.71 -30.85 -50.96
CA LYS A 920 -55.03 -31.15 -50.34
C LYS A 920 -56.26 -30.87 -51.21
N LYS A 921 -56.13 -30.08 -52.29
CA LYS A 921 -57.20 -29.83 -53.27
C LYS A 921 -57.12 -30.74 -54.51
N LYS A 922 -56.10 -31.59 -54.61
CA LYS A 922 -55.90 -32.51 -55.74
C LYS A 922 -56.41 -33.92 -55.42
N ASP A 923 -56.21 -34.36 -54.19
CA ASP A 923 -56.70 -35.67 -53.71
C ASP A 923 -58.23 -35.69 -53.51
N SER A 924 -58.88 -34.53 -53.31
CA SER A 924 -60.32 -34.41 -53.11
C SER A 924 -61.17 -34.45 -54.40
N SER A 925 -60.70 -35.12 -55.45
CA SER A 925 -61.35 -35.13 -56.79
C SER A 925 -61.28 -36.47 -57.53
N LYS A 926 -60.84 -37.54 -56.87
CA LYS A 926 -60.83 -38.91 -57.39
C LYS A 926 -61.25 -39.90 -56.30
N ASP A 927 -62.49 -39.77 -55.83
CA ASP A 927 -63.23 -40.83 -55.12
C ASP A 927 -64.73 -40.51 -55.18
N LYS A 928 -65.38 -40.99 -56.24
CA LYS A 928 -66.86 -41.11 -56.38
C LYS A 928 -67.25 -41.76 -57.71
N GLU A 929 -67.27 -43.09 -57.74
CA GLU A 929 -68.31 -43.87 -58.43
C GLU A 929 -68.14 -45.38 -58.13
N LYS A 930 -69.29 -46.06 -57.96
CA LYS A 930 -69.52 -47.52 -57.95
C LYS A 930 -69.24 -48.33 -56.67
N GLU A 931 -70.29 -48.43 -55.86
CA GLU A 931 -70.92 -49.71 -55.48
C GLU A 931 -71.35 -50.50 -56.77
N GLU A 932 -71.66 -51.80 -56.79
CA GLU A 932 -72.19 -52.70 -55.76
C GLU A 932 -71.98 -54.20 -56.15
N ASP A 933 -72.20 -55.12 -55.19
CA ASP A 933 -72.56 -56.55 -55.30
C ASP A 933 -71.64 -57.72 -55.79
N SER A 934 -71.79 -58.85 -55.06
CA SER A 934 -71.62 -60.29 -55.43
C SER A 934 -70.20 -60.88 -55.65
N GLU A 935 -69.88 -62.14 -55.27
CA GLU A 935 -70.37 -63.03 -54.19
C GLU A 935 -69.38 -64.23 -53.97
N GLU A 936 -69.44 -64.85 -52.78
CA GLU A 936 -69.03 -66.24 -52.44
C GLU A 936 -67.56 -66.78 -52.53
N LYS A 937 -67.26 -67.73 -51.60
CA LYS A 937 -66.23 -68.81 -51.61
C LYS A 937 -64.72 -68.48 -51.48
N GLU A 938 -63.86 -69.38 -50.97
CA GLU A 938 -63.94 -70.43 -49.90
C GLU A 938 -62.49 -70.91 -49.60
N GLU A 939 -62.24 -71.57 -48.45
CA GLU A 939 -60.98 -72.27 -48.08
C GLU A 939 -59.69 -71.38 -47.96
N GLU A 940 -58.59 -71.72 -47.25
CA GLU A 940 -58.28 -72.83 -46.34
C GLU A 940 -57.31 -72.39 -45.19
N LYS A 941 -56.98 -73.29 -44.27
CA LYS A 941 -56.05 -73.13 -43.11
C LYS A 941 -54.63 -73.67 -43.46
N PRO A 942 -53.52 -73.36 -42.72
CA PRO A 942 -53.29 -73.70 -41.29
C PRO A 942 -52.56 -72.56 -40.48
N GLN A 943 -52.20 -72.59 -39.17
CA GLN A 943 -51.71 -73.64 -38.24
C GLN A 943 -50.27 -74.15 -38.62
N GLU A 944 -49.29 -74.49 -37.76
CA GLU A 944 -48.98 -74.41 -36.30
C GLU A 944 -47.61 -73.66 -36.12
N GLU A 945 -46.80 -73.55 -35.03
CA GLU A 945 -46.72 -73.97 -33.59
C GLU A 945 -45.75 -72.94 -32.90
N GLU A 946 -46.09 -72.22 -31.83
CA GLU A 946 -45.79 -72.42 -30.39
C GLU A 946 -44.31 -72.57 -29.90
N ALA A 947 -43.93 -71.67 -28.96
CA ALA A 947 -43.17 -71.93 -27.72
C ALA A 947 -43.16 -70.63 -26.87
N GLU A 948 -43.69 -70.50 -25.63
CA GLU A 948 -43.45 -71.24 -24.37
C GLU A 948 -42.00 -71.08 -23.83
N GLN A 949 -41.71 -70.68 -22.58
CA GLN A 949 -42.49 -70.31 -21.38
C GLN A 949 -41.68 -69.29 -20.53
N PHE A 950 -42.33 -68.40 -19.78
CA PHE A 950 -42.39 -68.44 -18.29
C PHE A 950 -43.12 -67.22 -17.68
N GLU A 951 -43.87 -67.45 -16.61
CA GLU A 951 -44.65 -66.42 -15.91
C GLU A 951 -43.95 -65.83 -14.66
N PHE A 952 -44.61 -64.83 -14.08
CA PHE A 952 -44.98 -64.75 -12.65
C PHE A 952 -44.43 -63.57 -11.81
N PHE A 953 -44.98 -62.37 -12.01
CA PHE A 953 -45.70 -61.61 -10.95
C PHE A 953 -46.28 -60.29 -11.49
N ASP A 954 -47.60 -60.09 -11.34
CA ASP A 954 -48.26 -58.77 -11.48
C ASP A 954 -48.68 -58.28 -10.08
N SER A 955 -48.23 -57.08 -9.70
CA SER A 955 -49.09 -56.07 -9.06
C SER A 955 -48.36 -54.73 -8.90
N ARG A 956 -48.99 -53.63 -9.36
CA ARG A 956 -48.50 -52.23 -9.35
C ARG A 956 -47.31 -52.01 -10.30
N ASP A 957 -47.47 -51.28 -11.41
CA ASP A 957 -47.86 -49.86 -11.43
C ASP A 957 -48.78 -49.50 -12.61
N LYS A 958 -49.79 -48.67 -12.34
CA LYS A 958 -50.74 -48.19 -13.36
C LYS A 958 -50.95 -46.68 -13.32
N GLN A 959 -49.85 -45.93 -13.27
CA GLN A 959 -49.79 -44.47 -13.44
C GLN A 959 -48.33 -44.02 -13.66
N LEU A 960 -47.82 -44.06 -14.91
CA LEU A 960 -46.67 -43.27 -15.43
C LEU A 960 -46.26 -43.73 -16.85
N GLN A 961 -47.14 -43.56 -17.85
CA GLN A 961 -46.77 -43.84 -19.26
C GLN A 961 -47.59 -43.01 -20.25
N ASP A 962 -47.46 -41.68 -20.15
CA ASP A 962 -48.14 -40.72 -21.04
C ASP A 962 -47.34 -39.40 -21.22
N GLU A 963 -46.00 -39.48 -21.18
CA GLU A 963 -45.13 -38.27 -21.29
C GLU A 963 -43.76 -38.53 -21.95
N ASN A 964 -43.63 -39.55 -22.82
CA ASN A 964 -42.35 -39.98 -23.39
C ASN A 964 -42.24 -39.83 -24.92
N ASP A 965 -43.03 -38.95 -25.53
CA ASP A 965 -42.97 -38.61 -26.96
C ASP A 965 -42.69 -37.10 -27.16
N SER A 966 -41.43 -36.71 -26.95
CA SER A 966 -40.92 -35.40 -27.40
C SER A 966 -39.53 -35.53 -28.00
N ASP A 967 -39.47 -35.99 -29.26
CA ASP A 967 -38.25 -36.11 -30.06
C ASP A 967 -37.57 -34.73 -30.26
N TYR A 968 -36.62 -34.42 -29.39
CA TYR A 968 -35.74 -33.26 -29.50
C TYR A 968 -34.59 -33.54 -30.49
N GLY A 969 -34.95 -33.71 -31.77
CA GLY A 969 -34.03 -33.95 -32.89
C GLY A 969 -32.93 -32.88 -33.01
N TYR A 970 -31.80 -33.10 -32.32
CA TYR A 970 -30.71 -32.13 -32.16
C TYR A 970 -29.81 -32.08 -33.40
N SER A 971 -30.32 -31.48 -34.48
CA SER A 971 -29.62 -31.38 -35.76
C SER A 971 -28.23 -30.75 -35.59
N GLY A 972 -27.19 -31.47 -36.03
CA GLY A 972 -25.79 -31.12 -35.76
C GLY A 972 -25.35 -29.79 -36.35
N TYR A 973 -24.55 -29.03 -35.59
CA TYR A 973 -23.94 -27.78 -36.03
C TYR A 973 -22.87 -28.02 -37.10
N GLY A 974 -23.29 -28.15 -38.36
CA GLY A 974 -22.42 -28.09 -39.53
C GLY A 974 -21.78 -26.71 -39.68
N SER A 975 -20.59 -26.65 -40.30
CA SER A 975 -19.69 -25.48 -40.31
C SER A 975 -20.13 -24.31 -41.21
N SER A 976 -21.39 -23.89 -41.14
CA SER A 976 -21.84 -22.64 -41.74
C SER A 976 -21.28 -21.48 -40.91
N ARG A 977 -20.65 -20.48 -41.54
CA ARG A 977 -20.15 -19.27 -40.86
C ARG A 977 -21.25 -18.66 -39.99
N ASP A 978 -21.04 -18.63 -38.67
CA ASP A 978 -22.08 -18.23 -37.72
C ASP A 978 -22.59 -16.82 -38.00
N LYS A 979 -23.84 -16.74 -38.47
CA LYS A 979 -24.53 -15.48 -38.72
C LYS A 979 -25.07 -14.98 -37.39
N LEU A 980 -24.47 -13.92 -36.86
CA LEU A 980 -24.97 -13.15 -35.73
C LEU A 980 -26.51 -13.04 -35.78
N LYS A 981 -27.17 -13.57 -34.75
CA LYS A 981 -28.63 -13.69 -34.70
C LYS A 981 -29.22 -12.41 -34.10
N PRO A 982 -30.23 -11.77 -34.72
CA PRO A 982 -30.96 -10.71 -34.04
C PRO A 982 -31.75 -11.31 -32.88
N LEU A 983 -31.75 -10.65 -31.73
CA LEU A 983 -32.64 -10.99 -30.61
C LEU A 983 -34.10 -10.79 -31.05
N SER A 984 -34.83 -11.88 -31.30
CA SER A 984 -36.15 -11.85 -31.98
C SER A 984 -37.37 -12.29 -31.16
N PRO A 985 -37.30 -13.22 -30.18
CA PRO A 985 -38.40 -13.44 -29.24
C PRO A 985 -38.41 -12.36 -28.15
N GLN A 986 -39.60 -11.86 -27.77
CA GLN A 986 -39.70 -10.86 -26.68
C GLN A 986 -39.18 -11.39 -25.33
N GLN A 987 -39.25 -12.70 -25.08
CA GLN A 987 -38.74 -13.33 -23.87
C GLN A 987 -37.21 -13.31 -23.81
N GLN A 988 -36.51 -13.64 -24.91
CA GLN A 988 -35.05 -13.55 -24.95
C GLN A 988 -34.57 -12.09 -24.78
N VAL A 989 -35.33 -11.10 -25.28
CA VAL A 989 -35.04 -9.68 -25.00
C VAL A 989 -35.18 -9.36 -23.51
N ARG A 990 -36.22 -9.86 -22.83
CA ARG A 990 -36.39 -9.71 -21.37
C ARG A 990 -35.28 -10.46 -20.60
N GLY A 991 -34.93 -11.66 -21.03
CA GLY A 991 -33.88 -12.49 -20.43
C GLY A 991 -32.48 -11.86 -20.55
N ALA A 992 -32.13 -11.36 -21.73
CA ALA A 992 -30.93 -10.56 -21.95
C ALA A 992 -30.93 -9.27 -21.10
N ALA A 993 -32.07 -8.59 -20.97
CA ALA A 993 -32.19 -7.41 -20.10
C ALA A 993 -32.05 -7.75 -18.59
N VAL A 994 -32.48 -8.93 -18.16
CA VAL A 994 -32.21 -9.46 -16.80
C VAL A 994 -30.72 -9.72 -16.64
N PHE A 995 -30.10 -10.51 -17.53
CA PHE A 995 -28.66 -10.80 -17.52
C PHE A 995 -27.83 -9.50 -17.44
N VAL A 996 -28.03 -8.56 -18.37
CA VAL A 996 -27.27 -7.30 -18.42
C VAL A 996 -27.44 -6.49 -17.13
N ARG A 997 -28.65 -6.41 -16.55
CA ARG A 997 -28.87 -5.63 -15.32
C ARG A 997 -28.24 -6.29 -14.09
N TYR A 998 -28.35 -7.61 -13.95
CA TYR A 998 -27.74 -8.34 -12.83
C TYR A 998 -26.21 -8.31 -12.93
N VAL A 999 -25.63 -8.55 -14.12
CA VAL A 999 -24.19 -8.48 -14.35
C VAL A 999 -23.65 -7.07 -14.11
N ALA A 1000 -24.29 -6.01 -14.63
CA ALA A 1000 -23.89 -4.62 -14.34
C ALA A 1000 -24.00 -4.27 -12.84
N THR A 1001 -24.94 -4.89 -12.12
CA THR A 1001 -25.05 -4.72 -10.66
C THR A 1001 -23.91 -5.41 -9.93
N LEU A 1002 -23.46 -6.57 -10.42
CA LEU A 1002 -22.31 -7.28 -9.87
C LEU A 1002 -21.00 -6.49 -10.06
N GLU A 1003 -20.73 -5.98 -11.28
CA GLU A 1003 -19.56 -5.11 -11.56
C GLU A 1003 -19.52 -3.83 -10.69
N ALA A 1004 -20.67 -3.34 -10.24
CA ALA A 1004 -20.77 -2.17 -9.36
C ALA A 1004 -20.39 -2.45 -7.90
N ILE A 1005 -20.64 -3.67 -7.40
CA ILE A 1005 -20.50 -4.04 -5.97
C ILE A 1005 -19.31 -4.96 -5.66
N LEU A 1006 -18.83 -5.70 -6.66
CA LEU A 1006 -17.73 -6.66 -6.56
C LEU A 1006 -16.80 -6.50 -7.76
N ARG A 1007 -15.53 -6.22 -7.48
CA ARG A 1007 -14.48 -5.99 -8.47
C ARG A 1007 -13.29 -6.86 -8.08
N SER A 1008 -12.64 -7.54 -9.02
CA SER A 1008 -11.30 -8.08 -8.76
C SER A 1008 -10.34 -6.89 -8.62
N PRO A 1009 -9.36 -6.90 -7.70
CA PRO A 1009 -8.31 -5.89 -7.60
C PRO A 1009 -7.64 -5.60 -8.94
N ALA A 1010 -7.46 -6.62 -9.77
CA ALA A 1010 -6.90 -6.49 -11.12
C ALA A 1010 -7.85 -5.83 -12.16
N SER A 1011 -9.14 -5.60 -11.84
CA SER A 1011 -10.16 -5.01 -12.74
C SER A 1011 -9.69 -3.70 -13.39
N ASN A 1012 -9.57 -3.72 -14.71
CA ASN A 1012 -9.12 -2.58 -15.52
C ASN A 1012 -10.25 -1.57 -15.84
N VAL A 1013 -11.51 -2.01 -15.78
CA VAL A 1013 -12.70 -1.16 -15.89
C VAL A 1013 -13.41 -1.17 -14.54
N ALA A 1014 -13.73 0.00 -14.01
CA ALA A 1014 -14.43 0.18 -12.75
C ALA A 1014 -15.78 0.90 -12.94
N VAL A 1015 -16.77 0.49 -12.13
CA VAL A 1015 -18.08 1.12 -12.04
C VAL A 1015 -18.15 1.78 -10.65
N ARG A 1016 -17.82 3.07 -10.55
CA ARG A 1016 -17.60 3.75 -9.27
C ARG A 1016 -18.79 3.65 -8.31
N ARG A 1017 -18.48 3.66 -7.00
CA ARG A 1017 -19.45 3.70 -5.90
C ARG A 1017 -20.61 4.67 -6.21
N TRP A 1018 -21.84 4.17 -6.28
CA TRP A 1018 -23.08 4.94 -6.47
C TRP A 1018 -23.21 5.73 -7.80
N ASN A 1019 -22.31 5.53 -8.77
CA ASN A 1019 -22.31 6.34 -9.99
C ASN A 1019 -23.28 5.80 -11.06
N GLN A 1020 -24.45 6.44 -11.17
CA GLN A 1020 -25.50 6.08 -12.14
C GLN A 1020 -25.00 6.08 -13.60
N ASN A 1021 -24.11 7.00 -13.98
CA ASN A 1021 -23.60 7.10 -15.35
C ASN A 1021 -22.69 5.90 -15.67
N ASP A 1022 -21.79 5.54 -14.76
CA ASP A 1022 -20.91 4.38 -14.93
C ASP A 1022 -21.70 3.06 -14.88
N PHE A 1023 -22.74 2.96 -14.04
CA PHE A 1023 -23.62 1.79 -14.01
C PHE A 1023 -24.37 1.62 -15.34
N GLU A 1024 -24.96 2.68 -15.88
CA GLU A 1024 -25.57 2.65 -17.20
C GLU A 1024 -24.56 2.37 -18.31
N ALA A 1025 -23.34 2.88 -18.18
CA ALA A 1025 -22.29 2.63 -19.15
C ALA A 1025 -21.82 1.17 -19.12
N SER A 1026 -21.74 0.55 -17.93
CA SER A 1026 -21.51 -0.89 -17.76
C SER A 1026 -22.58 -1.71 -18.46
N ALA A 1027 -23.87 -1.43 -18.20
CA ALA A 1027 -24.96 -2.13 -18.86
C ALA A 1027 -24.89 -1.99 -20.39
N LYS A 1028 -24.61 -0.79 -20.91
CA LYS A 1028 -24.45 -0.51 -22.35
C LYS A 1028 -23.17 -1.12 -22.94
N LEU A 1029 -22.11 -1.32 -22.16
CA LEU A 1029 -20.94 -2.09 -22.57
C LEU A 1029 -21.30 -3.57 -22.73
N ILE A 1030 -21.91 -4.19 -21.72
CA ILE A 1030 -22.34 -5.60 -21.76
C ILE A 1030 -23.30 -5.85 -22.95
N GLU A 1031 -24.24 -4.92 -23.20
CA GLU A 1031 -25.13 -4.95 -24.37
C GLU A 1031 -24.38 -4.95 -25.71
N LYS A 1032 -23.27 -4.21 -25.82
CA LYS A 1032 -22.51 -4.01 -27.07
C LYS A 1032 -21.32 -4.94 -27.27
N THR A 1033 -20.74 -5.50 -26.21
CA THR A 1033 -19.54 -6.34 -26.27
C THR A 1033 -19.86 -7.78 -25.91
N VAL A 1034 -20.43 -8.01 -24.72
CA VAL A 1034 -20.65 -9.34 -24.16
C VAL A 1034 -21.72 -10.12 -24.93
N LEU A 1035 -22.90 -9.53 -25.20
CA LEU A 1035 -23.97 -10.23 -25.91
C LEU A 1035 -23.60 -10.65 -27.36
N PRO A 1036 -22.95 -9.80 -28.18
CA PRO A 1036 -22.50 -10.22 -29.51
C PRO A 1036 -21.34 -11.21 -29.50
N GLN A 1037 -20.44 -11.14 -28.50
CA GLN A 1037 -19.22 -11.95 -28.45
C GLN A 1037 -19.43 -13.34 -27.86
N TYR A 1038 -20.14 -13.48 -26.74
CA TYR A 1038 -20.25 -14.78 -26.05
C TYR A 1038 -21.54 -15.53 -26.38
N PHE A 1039 -22.57 -14.83 -26.87
CA PHE A 1039 -23.88 -15.41 -27.18
C PHE A 1039 -24.29 -15.26 -28.66
N GLY A 1040 -23.49 -14.56 -29.48
CA GLY A 1040 -23.76 -14.33 -30.89
C GLY A 1040 -25.00 -13.46 -31.19
N PHE A 1041 -25.55 -12.77 -30.18
CA PHE A 1041 -26.77 -11.99 -30.28
C PHE A 1041 -26.50 -10.51 -30.60
N VAL A 1042 -27.13 -10.00 -31.65
CA VAL A 1042 -27.14 -8.56 -31.95
C VAL A 1042 -28.42 -7.94 -31.41
N VAL A 1043 -28.25 -7.00 -30.48
CA VAL A 1043 -29.30 -6.14 -29.95
C VAL A 1043 -29.64 -5.08 -30.99
N THR A 1044 -30.88 -5.10 -31.49
CA THR A 1044 -31.34 -4.23 -32.60
C THR A 1044 -32.10 -2.99 -32.14
N GLN A 1045 -32.53 -2.97 -30.88
CA GLN A 1045 -33.10 -1.84 -30.14
C GLN A 1045 -32.54 -1.93 -28.71
N PRO A 1046 -32.20 -0.81 -28.02
CA PRO A 1046 -31.66 -0.86 -26.67
C PRO A 1046 -32.52 -1.69 -25.72
N LEU A 1047 -31.89 -2.52 -24.87
CA LEU A 1047 -32.61 -3.43 -23.96
C LEU A 1047 -33.43 -2.68 -22.90
N PHE A 1048 -33.10 -1.41 -22.66
CA PHE A 1048 -33.73 -0.55 -21.66
C PHE A 1048 -34.22 0.75 -22.31
N ARG A 1049 -35.47 1.13 -22.02
CA ARG A 1049 -36.07 2.40 -22.42
C ARG A 1049 -36.07 3.35 -21.22
N GLY A 1050 -35.07 4.23 -21.16
CA GLY A 1050 -34.86 5.16 -20.04
C GLY A 1050 -33.71 4.73 -19.12
N ALA A 1051 -33.62 5.36 -17.94
CA ALA A 1051 -32.54 5.14 -16.99
C ALA A 1051 -32.53 3.70 -16.45
N ILE A 1052 -31.34 3.09 -16.38
CA ILE A 1052 -31.17 1.70 -15.94
C ILE A 1052 -30.84 1.72 -14.46
N LYS A 1053 -31.68 1.13 -13.61
CA LYS A 1053 -31.40 1.00 -12.16
C LYS A 1053 -30.71 -0.34 -11.83
N PRO A 1054 -29.85 -0.37 -10.80
CA PRO A 1054 -29.31 -1.62 -10.24
C PRO A 1054 -30.43 -2.51 -9.67
N VAL A 1055 -30.14 -3.80 -9.51
CA VAL A 1055 -31.10 -4.79 -9.00
C VAL A 1055 -31.40 -4.59 -7.51
N ILE A 1056 -30.37 -4.33 -6.73
CA ILE A 1056 -30.47 -3.97 -5.30
C ILE A 1056 -30.46 -2.44 -5.18
N ASP A 1057 -31.21 -1.90 -4.21
CA ASP A 1057 -31.20 -0.46 -3.95
C ASP A 1057 -29.84 -0.05 -3.37
N LEU A 1058 -29.12 0.75 -4.16
CA LEU A 1058 -27.81 1.28 -3.85
C LEU A 1058 -27.86 2.69 -3.23
N GLN A 1059 -28.99 3.41 -3.25
CA GLN A 1059 -28.99 4.86 -2.96
C GLN A 1059 -29.11 5.23 -1.46
N ARG A 1060 -28.98 4.26 -0.54
CA ARG A 1060 -29.53 4.38 0.82
C ARG A 1060 -28.51 4.36 1.96
N LEU A 1061 -27.52 5.26 1.90
CA LEU A 1061 -26.47 5.43 2.93
C LEU A 1061 -25.71 6.78 2.87
N VAL A 1062 -26.37 7.84 2.38
CA VAL A 1062 -25.87 9.24 2.39
C VAL A 1062 -26.85 10.19 3.12
N GLU A 1063 -28.03 9.66 3.47
CA GLU A 1063 -28.87 10.09 4.61
C GLU A 1063 -28.49 9.23 5.83
#